data_AF-A0A366HYG5-F1
#
_entry.id   AF-A0A366HYG5-F1
#
_cell.length_a   1.000
_cell.length_b   1.000
_cell.length_c   1.000
_cell.angle_alpha   90.00
_cell.angle_beta   90.00
_cell.angle_gamma   90.00
#
_symmetry.space_group_name_H-M   'P 1'
#
loop_
_entity.id
_entity.type
_entity.pdbx_description
1 polymer ?
#
loop_
_entity_poly.entity_id
_entity_poly.type
_entity_poly.pdbx_seq_one_letter_code
_entity_poly.pdbx_strand_id
1 'polypeptide(L)'
;MQYSNIFSPIKLRELELNGRIVMSSMVTKLAKNRYVTQELIDYHVARAKGGLCLNFLEASSVHEPSASASFISIGDDKYLPKLKELTNAVHEAGGKIGIQFWQGGMVASMLDPNAECFIPSEISLDVGVLSGAEPCEAIFPAATVEKIHEVQKCYGEAAKRAVEAGFDAIEIHASHGYSGHVFLSAAFNNREDEYGGSFENRSRFLLECIDEVRNNIPESMPLFMRIAAKDDSVESGMTIEDTIAFCKLAKAHGVDVLNVTRGNSFTSGYLESAPIDMPRGFNVENAAKIRKETGMITIAVGHINDPDQAEAILSGDKADLVVMSRSQLADSCFCNKVRKGRVDDIVRCVGCNQGCNDIVATLNPEHITCLMNPAVCREKDFEMKEVLDKKKVLIVGGGIAGIVAAELLYKRGAQVTLIEKSNMLGGQFVMAGKAPRKAEFITAIESRARQIQRVGVKVCCNTTLTEDLLNEIKPNEIIFAVGASPIIPNIPGNNRHNVYKFDDILNGYILPEGKVAVIGGGLVGLEVSEYLKSRNREVTVIEMLEEVGAGLGSARRIMTMPEFENVDIHINTKCIEIINTDITVEVNGEQTSIPADSVVFAIGSRSNDLTSEKELCDKYNISYHVIGDANKVRRAIDAVAEAANVVLGMK
;
A
#
# COMPACT_ATOMS: atom_id res chain seq x y z
N MET A 1 30.31 -5.17 -6.00
CA MET A 1 28.97 -5.75 -6.16
C MET A 1 28.04 -4.66 -6.67
N GLN A 2 27.02 -4.97 -7.48
CA GLN A 2 26.10 -3.99 -8.07
C GLN A 2 25.36 -3.11 -7.05
N TYR A 3 25.19 -3.60 -5.81
CA TYR A 3 24.44 -2.96 -4.73
C TYR A 3 25.31 -2.73 -3.49
N SER A 4 26.52 -2.19 -3.67
CA SER A 4 27.48 -2.05 -2.58
C SER A 4 27.03 -1.04 -1.51
N ASN A 5 26.33 0.03 -1.89
CA ASN A 5 25.91 1.05 -0.93
C ASN A 5 24.75 0.53 -0.08
N ILE A 6 23.79 -0.18 -0.66
CA ILE A 6 22.68 -0.83 0.06
C ILE A 6 23.18 -1.72 1.22
N PHE A 7 24.31 -2.42 1.05
CA PHE A 7 24.87 -3.32 2.07
C PHE A 7 26.10 -2.77 2.78
N SER A 8 26.40 -1.49 2.58
CA SER A 8 27.46 -0.83 3.35
C SER A 8 27.00 -0.70 4.80
N PRO A 9 27.83 -1.05 5.79
CA PRO A 9 27.45 -0.92 7.19
C PRO A 9 27.33 0.56 7.59
N ILE A 10 26.52 0.83 8.62
CA ILE A 10 26.41 2.14 9.27
C ILE A 10 26.36 1.94 10.78
N LYS A 11 27.09 2.78 11.51
CA LYS A 11 27.08 2.81 12.97
C LYS A 11 26.25 4.02 13.44
N LEU A 12 25.23 3.76 14.24
CA LEU A 12 24.30 4.73 14.82
C LEU A 12 24.44 4.64 16.35
N ARG A 13 25.30 5.49 16.92
CA ARG A 13 25.84 5.28 18.30
C ARG A 13 26.47 3.88 18.39
N GLU A 14 26.06 3.01 19.33
CA GLU A 14 26.58 1.63 19.39
C GLU A 14 25.73 0.63 18.59
N LEU A 15 24.65 1.05 17.95
CA LEU A 15 23.89 0.19 17.03
C LEU A 15 24.59 0.12 15.68
N GLU A 16 25.07 -1.06 15.32
CA GLU A 16 25.63 -1.33 13.99
C GLU A 16 24.60 -2.01 13.10
N LEU A 17 24.29 -1.39 11.95
CA LEU A 17 23.45 -1.95 10.91
C LEU A 17 24.32 -2.43 9.74
N ASN A 18 24.03 -3.62 9.23
CA ASN A 18 24.75 -4.25 8.11
C ASN A 18 24.17 -3.90 6.72
N GLY A 19 23.47 -2.79 6.63
CA GLY A 19 22.85 -2.31 5.42
C GLY A 19 22.10 -1.00 5.62
N ARG A 20 21.59 -0.45 4.52
CA ARG A 20 21.00 0.89 4.45
C ARG A 20 19.50 0.90 4.14
N ILE A 21 18.86 -0.27 4.08
CA ILE A 21 17.41 -0.38 3.87
C ILE A 21 16.72 -0.63 5.20
N VAL A 22 15.79 0.23 5.56
CA VAL A 22 14.96 0.08 6.76
C VAL A 22 13.49 -0.08 6.42
N MET A 23 12.74 -0.69 7.33
CA MET A 23 11.28 -0.65 7.29
C MET A 23 10.78 0.26 8.39
N SER A 24 10.19 1.39 8.01
CA SER A 24 9.52 2.28 8.95
C SER A 24 8.18 1.69 9.41
N SER A 25 7.70 2.15 10.56
CA SER A 25 6.43 1.76 11.18
C SER A 25 5.27 1.78 10.17
N MET A 26 4.50 0.68 10.15
CA MET A 26 3.26 0.52 9.40
C MET A 26 2.27 -0.24 10.27
N VAL A 27 1.07 0.30 10.47
CA VAL A 27 0.02 -0.37 11.24
C VAL A 27 -0.51 -1.57 10.46
N THR A 28 -0.50 -2.77 11.05
CA THR A 28 -0.97 -4.00 10.41
C THR A 28 -2.39 -4.39 10.82
N LYS A 29 -2.92 -3.77 11.88
CA LYS A 29 -4.19 -4.13 12.56
C LYS A 29 -4.18 -5.51 13.25
N LEU A 30 -2.99 -6.12 13.40
CA LEU A 30 -2.83 -7.36 14.16
C LEU A 30 -2.84 -7.17 15.69
N ALA A 31 -2.63 -5.94 16.18
CA ALA A 31 -2.75 -5.63 17.59
C ALA A 31 -4.13 -6.00 18.13
N LYS A 32 -4.18 -6.61 19.32
CA LYS A 32 -5.44 -6.95 20.00
C LYS A 32 -5.41 -6.41 21.43
N ASN A 33 -6.37 -5.56 21.78
CA ASN A 33 -6.45 -4.90 23.09
C ASN A 33 -5.12 -4.25 23.51
N ARG A 34 -4.44 -3.59 22.56
CA ARG A 34 -3.12 -2.98 22.72
C ARG A 34 -1.91 -3.91 22.89
N TYR A 35 -2.11 -5.23 22.87
CA TYR A 35 -1.03 -6.20 22.95
C TYR A 35 -0.49 -6.60 21.58
N VAL A 36 0.81 -6.90 21.55
CA VAL A 36 1.45 -7.64 20.46
C VAL A 36 0.87 -9.06 20.42
N THR A 37 0.57 -9.53 19.20
CA THR A 37 0.09 -10.88 18.92
C THR A 37 1.19 -11.74 18.30
N GLN A 38 0.98 -13.06 18.26
CA GLN A 38 1.96 -13.98 17.65
C GLN A 38 2.12 -13.72 16.15
N GLU A 39 1.03 -13.40 15.47
CA GLU A 39 1.02 -13.05 14.04
C GLU A 39 1.89 -11.81 13.77
N LEU A 40 1.85 -10.82 14.67
CA LEU A 40 2.70 -9.63 14.55
C LEU A 40 4.19 -9.96 14.80
N ILE A 41 4.48 -10.90 15.70
CA ILE A 41 5.83 -11.42 15.89
C ILE A 41 6.31 -12.11 14.63
N ASP A 42 5.53 -13.04 14.08
CA ASP A 42 5.86 -13.78 12.86
C ASP A 42 6.07 -12.83 11.66
N TYR A 43 5.26 -11.78 11.58
CA TYR A 43 5.40 -10.69 10.61
C TYR A 43 6.78 -10.02 10.68
N HIS A 44 7.23 -9.58 11.85
CA HIS A 44 8.55 -8.94 11.99
C HIS A 44 9.70 -9.94 11.81
N VAL A 45 9.56 -11.16 12.32
CA VAL A 45 10.55 -12.25 12.18
C VAL A 45 10.77 -12.60 10.71
N ALA A 46 9.73 -12.64 9.88
CA ALA A 46 9.86 -12.95 8.46
C ALA A 46 10.76 -11.93 7.73
N ARG A 47 10.68 -10.63 8.06
CA ARG A 47 11.53 -9.58 7.46
C ARG A 47 12.96 -9.64 7.99
N ALA A 48 13.14 -9.96 9.27
CA ALA A 48 14.46 -10.20 9.86
C ALA A 48 15.18 -11.36 9.16
N LYS A 49 14.51 -12.53 9.03
CA LYS A 49 15.01 -13.68 8.24
C LYS A 49 15.26 -13.32 6.76
N GLY A 50 14.48 -12.35 6.26
CA GLY A 50 14.62 -11.73 4.96
C GLY A 50 15.90 -10.93 4.71
N GLY A 51 16.66 -10.65 5.77
CA GLY A 51 17.93 -9.93 5.72
C GLY A 51 17.79 -8.42 5.76
N LEU A 52 16.64 -7.89 6.20
CA LEU A 52 16.42 -6.48 6.48
C LEU A 52 17.21 -6.06 7.73
N CYS A 53 17.88 -4.89 7.70
CA CYS A 53 18.80 -4.52 8.77
C CYS A 53 18.11 -3.89 9.98
N LEU A 54 16.95 -3.23 9.82
CA LEU A 54 16.17 -2.64 10.92
C LEU A 54 14.68 -2.61 10.58
N ASN A 55 13.88 -3.17 11.48
CA ASN A 55 12.41 -3.04 11.52
C ASN A 55 12.02 -1.97 12.53
N PHE A 56 11.01 -1.15 12.26
CA PHE A 56 10.28 -0.46 13.31
C PHE A 56 8.95 -1.18 13.58
N LEU A 57 8.70 -1.50 14.85
CA LEU A 57 7.36 -1.84 15.32
C LEU A 57 6.42 -0.68 15.02
N GLU A 58 5.16 -1.02 14.81
CA GLU A 58 4.06 -0.11 14.47
C GLU A 58 3.92 1.05 15.47
N ALA A 59 3.10 2.03 15.09
CA ALA A 59 2.72 3.15 15.95
C ALA A 59 2.27 2.62 17.32
N SER A 60 3.09 2.90 18.34
CA SER A 60 2.93 2.36 19.68
C SER A 60 2.63 3.51 20.65
N SER A 61 1.44 3.46 21.25
CA SER A 61 0.97 4.55 22.10
C SER A 61 1.78 4.65 23.39
N VAL A 62 2.22 5.87 23.70
CA VAL A 62 2.91 6.19 24.96
C VAL A 62 1.93 6.54 26.08
N HIS A 63 0.73 7.03 25.73
CA HIS A 63 -0.32 7.42 26.68
C HIS A 63 -1.63 6.72 26.30
N GLU A 64 -2.04 5.74 27.09
CA GLU A 64 -3.23 4.91 26.81
C GLU A 64 -4.54 5.71 26.69
N PRO A 65 -4.85 6.66 27.59
CA PRO A 65 -6.13 7.37 27.54
C PRO A 65 -6.37 8.11 26.22
N SER A 66 -5.31 8.58 25.55
CA SER A 66 -5.40 9.32 24.28
C SER A 66 -4.99 8.49 23.05
N ALA A 67 -5.20 7.18 23.11
CA ALA A 67 -4.93 6.27 22.00
C ALA A 67 -6.00 5.19 21.89
N SER A 68 -6.37 4.82 20.66
CA SER A 68 -7.29 3.71 20.39
C SER A 68 -6.76 2.36 20.90
N ALA A 69 -7.64 1.50 21.40
CA ALA A 69 -7.30 0.14 21.82
C ALA A 69 -6.87 -0.79 20.66
N SER A 70 -7.05 -0.34 19.42
CA SER A 70 -6.63 -1.03 18.19
C SER A 70 -5.14 -0.87 17.85
N PHE A 71 -4.40 -0.06 18.60
CA PHE A 71 -2.96 0.16 18.43
C PHE A 71 -2.18 -0.47 19.56
N ILE A 72 -0.94 -0.88 19.29
CA ILE A 72 0.00 -1.35 20.32
C ILE A 72 0.21 -0.23 21.34
N SER A 73 0.40 -0.61 22.61
CA SER A 73 0.79 0.34 23.64
C SER A 73 2.07 -0.08 24.36
N ILE A 74 2.82 0.91 24.80
CA ILE A 74 3.98 0.80 25.70
C ILE A 74 3.79 1.71 26.92
N GLY A 75 2.57 2.20 27.17
CA GLY A 75 2.27 3.13 28.26
C GLY A 75 2.22 2.47 29.65
N ASP A 76 2.20 1.14 29.75
CA ASP A 76 1.97 0.38 30.98
C ASP A 76 2.84 -0.90 31.02
N ASP A 77 3.28 -1.29 32.21
CA ASP A 77 4.13 -2.46 32.46
C ASP A 77 3.46 -3.77 32.00
N LYS A 78 2.12 -3.81 31.96
CA LYS A 78 1.36 -5.00 31.55
C LYS A 78 1.66 -5.45 30.11
N TYR A 79 2.08 -4.57 29.21
CA TYR A 79 2.43 -4.95 27.82
C TYR A 79 3.85 -5.49 27.68
N LEU A 80 4.70 -5.21 28.66
CA LEU A 80 6.13 -5.49 28.59
C LEU A 80 6.47 -6.97 28.29
N PRO A 81 5.78 -7.98 28.85
CA PRO A 81 6.08 -9.37 28.55
C PRO A 81 5.97 -9.70 27.05
N LYS A 82 4.90 -9.22 26.38
CA LYS A 82 4.68 -9.46 24.95
C LYS A 82 5.62 -8.65 24.06
N LEU A 83 6.02 -7.46 24.50
CA LEU A 83 7.07 -6.68 23.82
C LEU A 83 8.43 -7.39 23.90
N LYS A 84 8.77 -8.00 25.04
CA LYS A 84 9.99 -8.83 25.20
C LYS A 84 9.97 -10.07 24.32
N GLU A 85 8.82 -10.75 24.20
CA GLU A 85 8.68 -11.89 23.29
C GLU A 85 8.98 -11.49 21.83
N LEU A 86 8.46 -10.35 21.38
CA LEU A 86 8.69 -9.82 20.04
C LEU A 86 10.17 -9.52 19.76
N THR A 87 10.81 -8.74 20.63
CA THR A 87 12.20 -8.32 20.45
C THR A 87 13.14 -9.52 20.44
N ASN A 88 12.96 -10.44 21.40
CA ASN A 88 13.72 -11.68 21.47
C ASN A 88 13.58 -12.51 20.19
N ALA A 89 12.35 -12.71 19.69
CA ALA A 89 12.12 -13.49 18.47
C ALA A 89 12.78 -12.85 17.23
N VAL A 90 12.78 -11.51 17.13
CA VAL A 90 13.47 -10.80 16.04
C VAL A 90 14.99 -10.92 16.16
N HIS A 91 15.53 -10.81 17.38
CA HIS A 91 16.97 -10.96 17.64
C HIS A 91 17.46 -12.38 17.38
N GLU A 92 16.70 -13.40 17.78
CA GLU A 92 16.99 -14.81 17.47
C GLU A 92 16.99 -15.08 15.96
N ALA A 93 16.15 -14.37 15.20
CA ALA A 93 16.16 -14.39 13.74
C ALA A 93 17.34 -13.61 13.10
N GLY A 94 18.19 -12.98 13.90
CA GLY A 94 19.34 -12.19 13.46
C GLY A 94 19.00 -10.77 13.00
N GLY A 95 17.79 -10.28 13.30
CA GLY A 95 17.34 -8.93 12.95
C GLY A 95 17.56 -7.91 14.06
N LYS A 96 17.24 -6.65 13.74
CA LYS A 96 17.14 -5.53 14.68
C LYS A 96 15.76 -4.92 14.63
N ILE A 97 15.28 -4.45 15.77
CA ILE A 97 13.95 -3.85 15.87
C ILE A 97 13.96 -2.60 16.75
N GLY A 98 13.41 -1.51 16.23
CA GLY A 98 13.06 -0.32 16.99
C GLY A 98 11.55 -0.23 17.23
N ILE A 99 11.14 0.69 18.08
CA ILE A 99 9.72 1.00 18.33
C ILE A 99 9.43 2.46 18.02
N GLN A 100 8.29 2.72 17.36
CA GLN A 100 7.85 4.09 17.09
C GLN A 100 6.90 4.57 18.18
N PHE A 101 7.30 5.59 18.92
CA PHE A 101 6.48 6.28 19.90
C PHE A 101 5.47 7.18 19.19
N TRP A 102 4.22 6.98 19.56
CA TRP A 102 3.10 7.62 18.89
C TRP A 102 2.14 8.25 19.90
N GLN A 103 1.75 9.49 19.60
CA GLN A 103 0.63 10.16 20.21
C GLN A 103 -0.23 10.70 19.06
N GLY A 104 -1.39 10.08 18.81
CA GLY A 104 -2.19 10.27 17.60
C GLY A 104 -3.01 11.56 17.52
N GLY A 105 -3.03 12.37 18.55
CA GLY A 105 -3.84 13.58 18.68
C GLY A 105 -5.29 13.33 18.29
N MET A 106 -5.81 14.21 17.44
CA MET A 106 -7.17 14.12 16.91
C MET A 106 -7.44 12.82 16.13
N VAL A 107 -6.44 12.28 15.43
CA VAL A 107 -6.60 11.05 14.64
C VAL A 107 -6.91 9.85 15.55
N ALA A 108 -6.35 9.81 16.77
CA ALA A 108 -6.67 8.77 17.74
C ALA A 108 -8.15 8.80 18.14
N SER A 109 -8.69 9.99 18.43
CA SER A 109 -10.10 10.18 18.81
C SER A 109 -11.07 9.96 17.65
N MET A 110 -10.65 10.23 16.41
CA MET A 110 -11.45 9.89 15.22
C MET A 110 -11.56 8.38 15.00
N LEU A 111 -10.52 7.61 15.37
CA LEU A 111 -10.51 6.16 15.23
C LEU A 111 -11.21 5.43 16.39
N ASP A 112 -11.26 6.05 17.58
CA ASP A 112 -11.89 5.52 18.77
C ASP A 112 -12.53 6.66 19.57
N PRO A 113 -13.87 6.77 19.57
CA PRO A 113 -14.58 7.83 20.29
C PRO A 113 -14.32 7.86 21.81
N ASN A 114 -13.76 6.78 22.39
CA ASN A 114 -13.40 6.74 23.80
C ASN A 114 -11.99 7.26 24.07
N ALA A 115 -11.17 7.51 23.04
CA ALA A 115 -9.83 8.04 23.21
C ALA A 115 -9.88 9.56 23.42
N GLU A 116 -9.23 10.02 24.49
CA GLU A 116 -9.02 11.44 24.75
C GLU A 116 -8.30 12.11 23.58
N CYS A 117 -8.77 13.28 23.15
CA CYS A 117 -8.07 14.07 22.15
C CYS A 117 -6.94 14.85 22.83
N PHE A 118 -5.75 14.82 22.25
CA PHE A 118 -4.59 15.54 22.76
C PHE A 118 -3.99 16.43 21.68
N ILE A 119 -4.46 17.67 21.58
CA ILE A 119 -4.06 18.66 20.56
C ILE A 119 -3.80 20.02 21.22
N PRO A 120 -3.00 20.92 20.62
CA PRO A 120 -2.60 22.17 21.26
C PRO A 120 -3.73 23.20 21.34
N SER A 121 -4.65 23.20 20.38
CA SER A 121 -5.72 24.19 20.27
C SER A 121 -7.03 23.49 19.93
N GLU A 122 -8.14 24.13 20.30
CA GLU A 122 -9.47 23.62 19.98
C GLU A 122 -9.66 23.58 18.46
N ILE A 123 -10.19 22.46 17.97
CA ILE A 123 -10.51 22.28 16.56
C ILE A 123 -12.00 21.91 16.49
N SER A 124 -12.78 22.70 15.75
CA SER A 124 -14.11 22.31 15.30
C SER A 124 -14.03 21.76 13.88
N LEU A 125 -14.55 20.56 13.66
CA LEU A 125 -14.59 19.90 12.36
C LEU A 125 -15.97 19.30 12.11
N ASP A 126 -16.38 19.37 10.85
CA ASP A 126 -17.50 18.58 10.36
C ASP A 126 -17.00 17.15 10.06
N VAL A 127 -17.20 16.25 11.02
CA VAL A 127 -16.83 14.83 10.88
C VAL A 127 -17.81 14.04 10.00
N GLY A 128 -18.98 14.60 9.74
CA GLY A 128 -19.95 14.06 8.78
C GLY A 128 -19.34 14.05 7.37
N VAL A 129 -18.85 15.21 6.93
CA VAL A 129 -18.21 15.35 5.62
C VAL A 129 -16.95 14.47 5.48
N LEU A 130 -16.16 14.30 6.54
CA LEU A 130 -14.96 13.45 6.52
C LEU A 130 -15.28 11.95 6.42
N SER A 131 -16.45 11.52 6.90
CA SER A 131 -16.89 10.12 6.88
C SER A 131 -17.88 9.80 5.76
N GLY A 132 -18.25 10.80 4.95
CA GLY A 132 -19.30 10.66 3.93
C GLY A 132 -20.70 10.50 4.52
N ALA A 133 -20.89 10.94 5.77
CA ALA A 133 -22.15 10.97 6.50
C ALA A 133 -22.74 12.39 6.51
N GLU A 134 -23.96 12.52 7.03
CA GLU A 134 -24.60 13.82 7.28
C GLU A 134 -23.69 14.73 8.13
N PRO A 135 -23.60 16.04 7.82
CA PRO A 135 -22.83 17.01 8.57
C PRO A 135 -22.98 16.85 10.09
N CYS A 136 -21.87 16.68 10.78
CA CYS A 136 -21.83 16.49 12.21
C CYS A 136 -20.64 17.26 12.77
N GLU A 137 -20.91 18.36 13.48
CA GLU A 137 -19.86 19.15 14.11
C GLU A 137 -19.34 18.45 15.36
N ALA A 138 -18.03 18.16 15.36
CA ALA A 138 -17.32 17.64 16.52
C ALA A 138 -16.30 18.68 16.99
N ILE A 139 -16.34 18.99 18.29
CA ILE A 139 -15.40 19.88 18.95
C ILE A 139 -14.36 19.03 19.68
N PHE A 140 -13.10 19.23 19.31
CA PHE A 140 -11.96 18.60 19.97
C PHE A 140 -11.27 19.62 20.87
N PRO A 141 -11.27 19.43 22.20
CA PRO A 141 -10.75 20.44 23.12
C PRO A 141 -9.22 20.51 23.10
N ALA A 142 -8.69 21.70 23.40
CA ALA A 142 -7.26 21.90 23.62
C ALA A 142 -6.78 21.16 24.88
N ALA A 143 -5.57 20.61 24.84
CA ALA A 143 -4.91 20.02 26.00
C ALA A 143 -4.56 21.10 27.04
N THR A 144 -4.73 20.79 28.33
CA THR A 144 -4.23 21.66 29.41
C THR A 144 -2.72 21.50 29.58
N VAL A 145 -2.06 22.47 30.22
CA VAL A 145 -0.62 22.41 30.51
C VAL A 145 -0.30 21.20 31.40
N GLU A 146 -1.16 20.86 32.35
CA GLU A 146 -1.00 19.68 33.20
C GLU A 146 -1.00 18.38 32.38
N LYS A 147 -1.90 18.29 31.41
CA LYS A 147 -1.97 17.13 30.50
C LYS A 147 -0.76 17.07 29.57
N ILE A 148 -0.21 18.22 29.17
CA ILE A 148 1.04 18.28 28.40
C ILE A 148 2.19 17.66 29.21
N HIS A 149 2.38 18.07 30.46
CA HIS A 149 3.40 17.53 31.35
C HIS A 149 3.19 16.03 31.64
N GLU A 150 1.95 15.59 31.80
CA GLU A 150 1.61 14.17 31.97
C GLU A 150 2.07 13.34 30.76
N VAL A 151 1.71 13.77 29.54
CA VAL A 151 2.07 13.06 28.31
C VAL A 151 3.59 13.05 28.10
N GLN A 152 4.30 14.15 28.37
CA GLN A 152 5.77 14.19 28.29
C GLN A 152 6.42 13.16 29.21
N LYS A 153 5.96 13.06 30.47
CA LYS A 153 6.43 12.02 31.38
C LYS A 153 6.16 10.61 30.86
N CYS A 154 5.02 10.39 30.20
CA CYS A 154 4.72 9.11 29.57
C CYS A 154 5.70 8.73 28.45
N TYR A 155 6.29 9.70 27.73
CA TYR A 155 7.37 9.41 26.78
C TYR A 155 8.61 8.84 27.48
N GLY A 156 9.00 9.40 28.63
CA GLY A 156 10.14 8.90 29.43
C GLY A 156 9.90 7.50 30.01
N GLU A 157 8.71 7.24 30.57
CA GLU A 157 8.35 5.92 31.08
C GLU A 157 8.24 4.87 29.98
N ALA A 158 7.70 5.25 28.81
CA ALA A 158 7.71 4.40 27.61
C ALA A 158 9.14 4.08 27.15
N ALA A 159 10.05 5.05 27.20
CA ALA A 159 11.46 4.87 26.84
C ALA A 159 12.15 3.84 27.73
N LYS A 160 11.95 3.94 29.05
CA LYS A 160 12.44 2.96 30.01
C LYS A 160 11.93 1.56 29.71
N ARG A 161 10.63 1.41 29.41
CA ARG A 161 10.04 0.12 29.01
C ARG A 161 10.59 -0.39 27.69
N ALA A 162 10.88 0.49 26.73
CA ALA A 162 11.44 0.08 25.45
C ALA A 162 12.86 -0.51 25.62
N VAL A 163 13.67 0.11 26.47
CA VAL A 163 14.99 -0.42 26.86
C VAL A 163 14.84 -1.75 27.56
N GLU A 164 13.93 -1.85 28.55
CA GLU A 164 13.70 -3.10 29.27
C GLU A 164 13.15 -4.22 28.36
N ALA A 165 12.35 -3.86 27.36
CA ALA A 165 11.85 -4.78 26.35
C ALA A 165 12.94 -5.29 25.40
N GLY A 166 14.11 -4.63 25.34
CA GLY A 166 15.20 -5.01 24.45
C GLY A 166 15.05 -4.47 23.03
N PHE A 167 14.34 -3.35 22.81
CA PHE A 167 14.41 -2.68 21.51
C PHE A 167 15.83 -2.16 21.24
N ASP A 168 16.25 -2.13 19.98
CA ASP A 168 17.56 -1.62 19.55
C ASP A 168 17.55 -0.10 19.31
N ALA A 169 16.37 0.48 19.09
CA ALA A 169 16.18 1.89 18.77
C ALA A 169 14.77 2.38 19.16
N ILE A 170 14.63 3.69 19.36
CA ILE A 170 13.34 4.37 19.53
C ILE A 170 13.19 5.40 18.41
N GLU A 171 11.99 5.51 17.83
CA GLU A 171 11.63 6.59 16.90
C GLU A 171 10.49 7.44 17.46
N ILE A 172 10.71 8.74 17.67
CA ILE A 172 9.65 9.68 18.03
C ILE A 172 8.91 10.12 16.77
N HIS A 173 7.58 9.99 16.75
CA HIS A 173 6.77 10.43 15.64
C HIS A 173 6.37 11.91 15.76
N ALA A 174 6.85 12.74 14.83
CA ALA A 174 6.65 14.19 14.79
C ALA A 174 6.06 14.68 13.44
N SER A 175 5.12 13.93 12.87
CA SER A 175 4.56 14.14 11.52
C SER A 175 3.05 13.88 11.45
N HIS A 176 2.49 13.95 10.25
CA HIS A 176 1.23 13.30 9.86
C HIS A 176 -0.06 13.86 10.47
N GLY A 177 0.03 14.99 11.17
CA GLY A 177 -1.12 15.56 11.90
C GLY A 177 -1.30 15.00 13.31
N TYR A 178 -0.34 14.21 13.78
CA TYR A 178 -0.27 13.74 15.16
C TYR A 178 0.29 14.83 16.09
N SER A 179 0.27 14.61 17.41
CA SER A 179 0.45 15.71 18.36
C SER A 179 1.81 16.38 18.30
N GLY A 180 2.90 15.62 18.09
CA GLY A 180 4.22 16.23 17.88
C GLY A 180 4.24 17.18 16.67
N HIS A 181 3.46 16.89 15.64
CA HIS A 181 3.34 17.75 14.46
C HIS A 181 2.45 18.97 14.71
N VAL A 182 1.24 18.77 15.24
CA VAL A 182 0.29 19.88 15.41
C VAL A 182 0.71 20.87 16.48
N PHE A 183 1.46 20.45 17.51
CA PHE A 183 2.10 21.39 18.45
C PHE A 183 3.19 22.24 17.76
N LEU A 184 3.96 21.66 16.83
CA LEU A 184 5.07 22.35 16.18
C LEU A 184 4.61 23.37 15.13
N SER A 185 3.59 23.03 14.35
CA SER A 185 3.11 23.85 13.22
C SER A 185 2.22 25.01 13.68
N ALA A 186 2.50 26.22 13.19
CA ALA A 186 1.72 27.42 13.53
C ALA A 186 0.29 27.37 13.01
N ALA A 187 0.01 26.55 11.99
CA ALA A 187 -1.33 26.37 11.44
C ALA A 187 -2.30 25.69 12.42
N PHE A 188 -1.79 24.90 13.36
CA PHE A 188 -2.61 24.10 14.28
C PHE A 188 -2.44 24.49 15.75
N ASN A 189 -1.39 25.25 16.09
CA ASN A 189 -1.11 25.68 17.45
C ASN A 189 -1.25 27.20 17.62
N ASN A 190 -2.42 27.60 18.12
CA ASN A 190 -2.81 28.96 18.42
C ASN A 190 -2.76 29.27 19.92
N ARG A 191 -1.99 28.51 20.72
CA ARG A 191 -1.88 28.78 22.15
C ARG A 191 -1.15 30.10 22.42
N GLU A 192 -1.51 30.74 23.52
CA GLU A 192 -0.87 31.97 24.01
C GLU A 192 0.05 31.75 25.22
N ASP A 193 0.17 30.50 25.68
CA ASP A 193 1.04 30.10 26.79
C ASP A 193 2.44 29.67 26.31
N GLU A 194 3.24 29.08 27.19
CA GLU A 194 4.62 28.66 26.91
C GLU A 194 4.75 27.55 25.85
N TYR A 195 3.63 26.97 25.38
CA TYR A 195 3.58 25.95 24.35
C TYR A 195 3.07 26.48 23.00
N GLY A 196 2.79 27.77 22.84
CA GLY A 196 2.36 28.36 21.56
C GLY A 196 2.90 29.76 21.27
N GLY A 197 2.42 30.34 20.17
CA GLY A 197 2.89 31.61 19.65
C GLY A 197 4.22 31.48 18.91
N SER A 198 5.35 31.68 19.60
CA SER A 198 6.68 31.67 18.97
C SER A 198 7.10 30.28 18.50
N PHE A 199 8.03 30.21 17.53
CA PHE A 199 8.60 28.93 17.08
C PHE A 199 9.28 28.16 18.23
N GLU A 200 9.94 28.88 19.14
CA GLU A 200 10.57 28.31 20.34
C GLU A 200 9.53 27.63 21.24
N ASN A 201 8.43 28.31 21.54
CA ASN A 201 7.36 27.77 22.38
C ASN A 201 6.63 26.61 21.71
N ARG A 202 6.33 26.69 20.41
CA ARG A 202 5.73 25.57 19.66
C ARG A 202 6.64 24.34 19.59
N SER A 203 7.95 24.55 19.60
CA SER A 203 8.94 23.46 19.65
C SER A 203 9.02 22.80 21.03
N ARG A 204 8.66 23.52 22.11
CA ARG A 204 8.87 23.12 23.51
C ARG A 204 8.31 21.74 23.83
N PHE A 205 7.05 21.49 23.51
CA PHE A 205 6.40 20.21 23.80
C PHE A 205 7.23 19.01 23.32
N LEU A 206 7.66 19.08 22.06
CA LEU A 206 8.35 17.98 21.40
C LEU A 206 9.82 17.88 21.84
N LEU A 207 10.50 19.01 22.10
CA LEU A 207 11.85 19.02 22.66
C LEU A 207 11.88 18.41 24.08
N GLU A 208 10.91 18.74 24.92
CA GLU A 208 10.79 18.17 26.26
C GLU A 208 10.41 16.68 26.23
N CYS A 209 9.60 16.23 25.25
CA CYS A 209 9.41 14.80 25.00
C CYS A 209 10.72 14.11 24.60
N ILE A 210 11.55 14.74 23.75
CA ILE A 210 12.87 14.23 23.36
C ILE A 210 13.78 14.11 24.58
N ASP A 211 13.80 15.13 25.45
CA ASP A 211 14.59 15.13 26.69
C ASP A 211 14.15 14.00 27.64
N GLU A 212 12.84 13.82 27.84
CA GLU A 212 12.28 12.72 28.64
C GLU A 212 12.71 11.35 28.10
N VAL A 213 12.65 11.14 26.78
CA VAL A 213 13.14 9.89 26.17
C VAL A 213 14.65 9.74 26.38
N ARG A 214 15.44 10.78 26.08
CA ARG A 214 16.91 10.72 26.15
C ARG A 214 17.40 10.44 27.57
N ASN A 215 16.77 11.04 28.58
CA ASN A 215 17.08 10.83 29.99
C ASN A 215 16.79 9.39 30.48
N ASN A 216 15.96 8.64 29.75
CA ASN A 216 15.52 7.30 30.13
C ASN A 216 16.06 6.18 29.22
N ILE A 217 16.96 6.49 28.27
CA ILE A 217 17.66 5.51 27.44
C ILE A 217 19.18 5.59 27.62
N PRO A 218 19.92 4.48 27.42
CA PRO A 218 21.37 4.54 27.51
C PRO A 218 21.97 5.38 26.38
N GLU A 219 23.08 6.07 26.66
CA GLU A 219 23.86 6.84 25.66
C GLU A 219 24.27 6.03 24.43
N SER A 220 24.30 4.70 24.54
CA SER A 220 24.61 3.79 23.43
C SER A 220 23.46 3.61 22.43
N MET A 221 22.21 3.88 22.84
CA MET A 221 21.02 3.65 22.02
C MET A 221 20.69 4.87 21.14
N PRO A 222 20.52 4.68 19.82
CA PRO A 222 20.13 5.75 18.91
C PRO A 222 18.65 6.14 19.08
N LEU A 223 18.41 7.47 19.04
CA LEU A 223 17.08 8.05 18.98
C LEU A 223 16.80 8.58 17.57
N PHE A 224 15.78 8.03 16.96
CA PHE A 224 15.27 8.44 15.67
C PHE A 224 14.13 9.43 15.86
N MET A 225 13.90 10.28 14.87
CA MET A 225 12.72 11.13 14.80
C MET A 225 12.14 11.06 13.39
N ARG A 226 10.86 10.73 13.28
CA ARG A 226 10.12 10.77 12.01
C ARG A 226 9.46 12.13 11.86
N ILE A 227 9.92 12.92 10.90
CA ILE A 227 9.50 14.33 10.73
C ILE A 227 9.08 14.61 9.28
N ALA A 228 7.99 15.36 9.12
CA ALA A 228 7.52 15.80 7.81
C ALA A 228 8.47 16.88 7.27
N ALA A 229 8.86 16.78 6.01
CA ALA A 229 9.78 17.75 5.40
C ALA A 229 9.20 19.16 5.34
N LYS A 230 7.88 19.27 5.29
CA LYS A 230 7.07 20.50 5.31
C LYS A 230 5.60 20.12 5.43
N ASP A 231 4.77 21.10 5.75
CA ASP A 231 3.34 21.03 5.55
C ASP A 231 2.97 21.22 4.07
N ASP A 232 2.12 20.35 3.56
CA ASP A 232 1.66 20.37 2.17
C ASP A 232 0.24 20.92 2.10
N SER A 233 0.04 21.99 1.34
CA SER A 233 -1.28 22.64 1.17
C SER A 233 -1.88 23.16 2.47
N VAL A 234 -1.05 23.60 3.41
CA VAL A 234 -1.46 24.24 4.67
C VAL A 234 -0.94 25.68 4.68
N GLU A 235 -1.84 26.65 4.79
CA GLU A 235 -1.46 28.06 4.99
C GLU A 235 -0.83 28.23 6.37
N SER A 236 0.27 28.99 6.46
CA SER A 236 1.04 29.17 7.70
C SER A 236 1.54 27.87 8.35
N GLY A 237 1.61 26.78 7.59
CA GLY A 237 2.20 25.52 8.03
C GLY A 237 3.73 25.56 8.11
N MET A 238 4.33 24.45 8.53
CA MET A 238 5.78 24.28 8.58
C MET A 238 6.41 24.35 7.20
N THR A 239 7.38 25.26 7.00
CA THR A 239 8.23 25.24 5.81
C THR A 239 9.36 24.22 5.97
N ILE A 240 10.10 23.95 4.88
CA ILE A 240 11.30 23.10 4.98
C ILE A 240 12.40 23.79 5.77
N GLU A 241 12.48 25.13 5.72
CA GLU A 241 13.39 25.94 6.52
C GLU A 241 13.07 25.84 8.02
N ASP A 242 11.79 25.92 8.40
CA ASP A 242 11.34 25.72 9.79
C ASP A 242 11.67 24.30 10.27
N THR A 243 11.43 23.32 9.41
CA THR A 243 11.75 21.90 9.70
C THR A 243 13.25 21.72 9.93
N ILE A 244 14.10 22.35 9.12
CA ILE A 244 15.56 22.32 9.29
C ILE A 244 15.97 23.00 10.59
N ALA A 245 15.36 24.13 10.94
CA ALA A 245 15.61 24.82 12.21
C ALA A 245 15.24 23.93 13.40
N PHE A 246 14.07 23.28 13.36
CA PHE A 246 13.64 22.36 14.42
C PHE A 246 14.55 21.15 14.51
N CYS A 247 14.95 20.55 13.39
CA CYS A 247 15.88 19.41 13.38
C CYS A 247 17.23 19.74 14.04
N LYS A 248 17.74 20.97 13.88
CA LYS A 248 18.96 21.42 14.56
C LYS A 248 18.78 21.50 16.07
N LEU A 249 17.61 21.96 16.54
CA LEU A 249 17.27 21.94 17.96
C LEU A 249 17.15 20.49 18.47
N ALA A 250 16.38 19.65 17.78
CA ALA A 250 16.23 18.24 18.13
C ALA A 250 17.58 17.49 18.20
N LYS A 251 18.54 17.80 17.33
CA LYS A 251 19.92 17.30 17.40
C LYS A 251 20.61 17.66 18.71
N ALA A 252 20.47 18.92 19.15
CA ALA A 252 21.07 19.39 20.40
C ALA A 252 20.46 18.71 21.63
N HIS A 253 19.18 18.33 21.56
CA HIS A 253 18.46 17.55 22.58
C HIS A 253 18.69 16.03 22.45
N GLY A 254 19.52 15.59 21.49
CA GLY A 254 19.97 14.21 21.39
C GLY A 254 19.25 13.33 20.39
N VAL A 255 18.52 13.87 19.40
CA VAL A 255 18.10 13.09 18.23
C VAL A 255 19.31 12.79 17.33
N ASP A 256 19.43 11.53 16.91
CA ASP A 256 20.59 11.04 16.14
C ASP A 256 20.28 10.88 14.64
N VAL A 257 19.04 10.48 14.31
CA VAL A 257 18.64 10.12 12.94
C VAL A 257 17.29 10.70 12.58
N LEU A 258 17.18 11.30 11.39
CA LEU A 258 15.94 11.87 10.86
C LEU A 258 15.32 10.96 9.80
N ASN A 259 14.15 10.41 10.08
CA ASN A 259 13.32 9.73 9.09
C ASN A 259 12.39 10.75 8.42
N VAL A 260 12.78 11.24 7.24
CA VAL A 260 12.15 12.40 6.61
C VAL A 260 10.97 11.97 5.76
N THR A 261 9.75 12.28 6.20
CA THR A 261 8.48 11.92 5.56
C THR A 261 7.75 13.14 4.97
N ARG A 262 6.55 12.94 4.43
CA ARG A 262 5.63 13.96 3.89
C ARG A 262 4.18 13.63 4.23
N GLY A 263 3.29 14.60 4.02
CA GLY A 263 1.84 14.45 4.21
C GLY A 263 1.37 14.76 5.64
N ASN A 264 0.08 15.06 5.74
CA ASN A 264 -0.63 15.14 7.01
C ASN A 264 -2.11 14.75 6.81
N SER A 265 -2.73 14.28 7.90
CA SER A 265 -4.12 13.80 7.90
C SER A 265 -5.18 14.89 7.60
N PHE A 266 -4.80 16.17 7.57
CA PHE A 266 -5.73 17.29 7.38
C PHE A 266 -5.91 17.68 5.90
N THR A 267 -4.83 17.64 5.10
CA THR A 267 -4.83 18.24 3.75
C THR A 267 -4.21 17.35 2.68
N SER A 268 -3.23 16.52 3.04
CA SER A 268 -2.39 15.81 2.06
C SER A 268 -1.99 14.40 2.50
N GLY A 269 -2.89 13.66 3.16
CA GLY A 269 -2.61 12.34 3.73
C GLY A 269 -2.17 11.28 2.71
N TYR A 270 -2.52 11.46 1.43
CA TYR A 270 -2.07 10.58 0.34
C TYR A 270 -0.54 10.59 0.12
N LEU A 271 0.17 11.62 0.60
CA LEU A 271 1.63 11.69 0.54
C LEU A 271 2.32 10.76 1.55
N GLU A 272 1.64 10.41 2.65
CA GLU A 272 2.18 9.51 3.68
C GLU A 272 2.39 8.10 3.10
N SER A 273 1.44 7.68 2.28
CA SER A 273 1.41 6.41 1.57
C SER A 273 1.21 6.64 0.07
N ALA A 274 2.24 7.18 -0.59
CA ALA A 274 2.20 7.54 -2.02
C ALA A 274 1.59 6.44 -2.91
N PRO A 275 0.46 6.68 -3.60
CA PRO A 275 -0.16 5.73 -4.52
C PRO A 275 0.68 5.55 -5.79
N ILE A 276 0.35 4.56 -6.60
CA ILE A 276 1.01 4.29 -7.89
C ILE A 276 1.02 5.52 -8.81
N ASP A 277 0.01 6.39 -8.68
CA ASP A 277 -0.13 7.63 -9.44
C ASP A 277 0.97 8.66 -9.13
N MET A 278 1.74 8.46 -8.07
CA MET A 278 2.80 9.38 -7.65
C MET A 278 4.18 8.97 -8.18
N PRO A 279 5.00 9.93 -8.66
CA PRO A 279 6.36 9.67 -9.08
C PRO A 279 7.20 8.98 -7.98
N ARG A 280 8.05 8.04 -8.42
CA ARG A 280 9.06 7.40 -7.57
C ARG A 280 10.02 8.45 -7.01
N GLY A 281 10.35 8.34 -5.72
CA GLY A 281 11.34 9.19 -5.07
C GLY A 281 10.91 10.65 -4.85
N PHE A 282 9.60 10.96 -4.87
CA PHE A 282 9.08 12.34 -4.82
C PHE A 282 9.58 13.20 -3.63
N ASN A 283 10.07 12.57 -2.57
CA ASN A 283 10.53 13.24 -1.35
C ASN A 283 12.04 13.11 -1.09
N VAL A 284 12.80 12.45 -1.98
CA VAL A 284 14.24 12.24 -1.83
C VAL A 284 15.00 13.58 -1.74
N GLU A 285 14.64 14.56 -2.56
CA GLU A 285 15.32 15.85 -2.57
C GLU A 285 15.10 16.67 -1.28
N ASN A 286 13.94 16.54 -0.65
CA ASN A 286 13.71 17.18 0.65
C ASN A 286 14.58 16.55 1.74
N ALA A 287 14.67 15.21 1.77
CA ALA A 287 15.55 14.49 2.68
C ALA A 287 17.02 14.88 2.48
N ALA A 288 17.45 15.04 1.22
CA ALA A 288 18.81 15.48 0.88
C ALA A 288 19.09 16.92 1.33
N LYS A 289 18.14 17.84 1.15
CA LYS A 289 18.27 19.23 1.63
C LYS A 289 18.39 19.28 3.15
N ILE A 290 17.50 18.60 3.87
CA ILE A 290 17.52 18.53 5.34
C ILE A 290 18.84 17.92 5.84
N ARG A 291 19.30 16.83 5.20
CA ARG A 291 20.60 16.20 5.50
C ARG A 291 21.74 17.21 5.40
N LYS A 292 21.84 17.88 4.26
CA LYS A 292 22.92 18.84 3.97
C LYS A 292 22.94 19.99 4.97
N GLU A 293 21.77 20.54 5.32
CA GLU A 293 21.69 21.75 6.15
C GLU A 293 21.79 21.47 7.66
N THR A 294 21.48 20.25 8.10
CA THR A 294 21.56 19.84 9.52
C THR A 294 22.87 19.07 9.84
N GLY A 295 23.49 18.48 8.81
CA GLY A 295 24.60 17.53 8.96
C GLY A 295 24.22 16.30 9.80
N MET A 296 22.93 15.95 9.87
CA MET A 296 22.43 14.77 10.56
C MET A 296 22.32 13.60 9.60
N ILE A 297 22.29 12.39 10.14
CA ILE A 297 21.98 11.17 9.37
C ILE A 297 20.51 11.23 8.98
N THR A 298 20.21 11.00 7.70
CA THR A 298 18.81 10.99 7.21
C THR A 298 18.42 9.67 6.55
N ILE A 299 17.13 9.37 6.68
CA ILE A 299 16.45 8.30 5.96
C ILE A 299 15.50 8.93 4.96
N ALA A 300 15.65 8.60 3.68
CA ALA A 300 14.70 9.01 2.64
C ALA A 300 13.53 8.03 2.53
N VAL A 301 12.31 8.55 2.47
CA VAL A 301 11.09 7.82 2.09
C VAL A 301 10.42 8.55 0.93
N GLY A 302 9.61 7.86 0.13
CA GLY A 302 8.75 8.49 -0.87
C GLY A 302 8.64 7.66 -2.13
N HIS A 303 7.91 6.54 -2.06
CA HIS A 303 7.77 5.59 -3.17
C HIS A 303 9.14 5.06 -3.68
N ILE A 304 9.93 4.53 -2.75
CA ILE A 304 11.19 3.83 -3.03
C ILE A 304 10.93 2.33 -2.99
N ASN A 305 10.79 1.70 -4.16
CA ASN A 305 10.35 0.30 -4.26
C ASN A 305 11.23 -0.61 -5.13
N ASP A 306 12.35 -0.08 -5.61
CA ASP A 306 13.29 -0.76 -6.50
C ASP A 306 14.72 -0.69 -5.93
N PRO A 307 15.52 -1.78 -6.00
CA PRO A 307 16.89 -1.77 -5.49
C PRO A 307 17.82 -0.84 -6.28
N ASP A 308 17.63 -0.66 -7.59
CA ASP A 308 18.43 0.28 -8.39
C ASP A 308 18.13 1.71 -7.96
N GLN A 309 16.86 2.02 -7.64
CA GLN A 309 16.48 3.32 -7.08
C GLN A 309 17.13 3.55 -5.71
N ALA A 310 17.09 2.56 -4.81
CA ALA A 310 17.72 2.66 -3.49
C ALA A 310 19.24 2.86 -3.61
N GLU A 311 19.92 2.10 -4.48
CA GLU A 311 21.36 2.25 -4.72
C GLU A 311 21.70 3.62 -5.32
N ALA A 312 20.90 4.13 -6.26
CA ALA A 312 21.10 5.45 -6.84
C ALA A 312 20.98 6.58 -5.80
N ILE A 313 20.01 6.48 -4.88
CA ILE A 313 19.84 7.46 -3.79
C ILE A 313 21.06 7.47 -2.87
N LEU A 314 21.52 6.28 -2.45
CA LEU A 314 22.65 6.13 -1.52
C LEU A 314 23.98 6.52 -2.17
N SER A 315 24.26 6.05 -3.39
CA SER A 315 25.47 6.38 -4.13
C SER A 315 25.53 7.86 -4.56
N GLY A 316 24.38 8.50 -4.72
CA GLY A 316 24.26 9.93 -4.98
C GLY A 316 24.36 10.83 -3.74
N ASP A 317 24.67 10.27 -2.57
CA ASP A 317 24.79 10.98 -1.29
C ASP A 317 23.52 11.78 -0.89
N LYS A 318 22.35 11.30 -1.33
CA LYS A 318 21.05 11.96 -1.08
C LYS A 318 20.45 11.60 0.28
N ALA A 319 20.80 10.45 0.83
CA ALA A 319 20.43 10.00 2.17
C ALA A 319 21.43 8.94 2.65
N ASP A 320 21.49 8.71 3.96
CA ASP A 320 22.37 7.69 4.55
C ASP A 320 21.69 6.33 4.62
N LEU A 321 20.36 6.33 4.69
CA LEU A 321 19.45 5.17 4.74
C LEU A 321 18.24 5.44 3.84
N VAL A 322 17.50 4.39 3.47
CA VAL A 322 16.24 4.49 2.72
C VAL A 322 15.15 3.62 3.34
N VAL A 323 13.92 4.15 3.36
CA VAL A 323 12.73 3.39 3.76
C VAL A 323 12.18 2.64 2.54
N MET A 324 12.06 1.32 2.66
CA MET A 324 11.42 0.47 1.66
C MET A 324 10.29 -0.38 2.24
N SER A 325 9.40 0.19 3.05
CA SER A 325 8.42 -0.58 3.82
C SER A 325 7.47 -1.44 2.98
N ARG A 326 6.78 -0.87 1.98
CA ARG A 326 5.82 -1.62 1.15
C ARG A 326 6.49 -2.69 0.27
N SER A 327 7.76 -2.52 -0.06
CA SER A 327 8.56 -3.56 -0.73
C SER A 327 8.77 -4.78 0.16
N GLN A 328 8.91 -4.59 1.47
CA GLN A 328 9.02 -5.67 2.46
C GLN A 328 7.66 -6.35 2.74
N LEU A 329 6.54 -5.70 2.41
CA LEU A 329 5.23 -6.35 2.36
C LEU A 329 5.13 -7.25 1.13
N ALA A 330 5.49 -6.72 -0.04
CA ALA A 330 5.46 -7.48 -1.29
C ALA A 330 6.46 -8.65 -1.28
N ASP A 331 7.61 -8.49 -0.64
CA ASP A 331 8.65 -9.51 -0.58
C ASP A 331 9.43 -9.43 0.73
N SER A 332 9.08 -10.28 1.70
CA SER A 332 9.83 -10.35 2.96
C SER A 332 11.29 -10.78 2.76
N CYS A 333 11.63 -11.42 1.63
CA CYS A 333 12.98 -11.85 1.30
C CYS A 333 13.76 -10.85 0.43
N PHE A 334 13.24 -9.64 0.24
CA PHE A 334 13.80 -8.61 -0.66
C PHE A 334 15.31 -8.44 -0.47
N CYS A 335 15.76 -8.14 0.75
CA CYS A 335 17.16 -7.80 1.02
C CYS A 335 18.11 -8.97 0.72
N ASN A 336 17.74 -10.19 1.12
CA ASN A 336 18.52 -11.39 0.80
C ASN A 336 18.56 -11.71 -0.69
N LYS A 337 17.52 -11.40 -1.45
CA LYS A 337 17.52 -11.56 -2.92
C LYS A 337 18.48 -10.56 -3.56
N VAL A 338 18.42 -9.28 -3.18
CA VAL A 338 19.35 -8.25 -3.66
C VAL A 338 20.80 -8.60 -3.31
N ARG A 339 21.07 -9.03 -2.06
CA ARG A 339 22.41 -9.42 -1.59
C ARG A 339 23.00 -10.57 -2.39
N LYS A 340 22.16 -11.50 -2.86
CA LYS A 340 22.56 -12.66 -3.67
C LYS A 340 22.57 -12.38 -5.19
N GLY A 341 22.34 -11.13 -5.62
CA GLY A 341 22.23 -10.78 -7.03
C GLY A 341 20.98 -11.33 -7.73
N ARG A 342 19.98 -11.79 -6.97
CA ARG A 342 18.73 -12.37 -7.49
C ARG A 342 17.63 -11.32 -7.60
N VAL A 343 17.94 -10.17 -8.19
CA VAL A 343 17.02 -9.03 -8.29
C VAL A 343 15.78 -9.37 -9.11
N ASP A 344 15.94 -10.19 -10.14
CA ASP A 344 14.81 -10.63 -10.97
C ASP A 344 13.81 -11.54 -10.23
N ASP A 345 14.19 -12.09 -9.07
CA ASP A 345 13.33 -12.94 -8.23
C ASP A 345 12.55 -12.12 -7.18
N ILE A 346 12.66 -10.79 -7.20
CA ILE A 346 11.95 -9.91 -6.27
C ILE A 346 10.47 -9.83 -6.66
N VAL A 347 9.59 -10.02 -5.67
CA VAL A 347 8.16 -9.72 -5.82
C VAL A 347 7.96 -8.22 -5.60
N ARG A 348 7.78 -7.48 -6.70
CA ARG A 348 7.82 -6.02 -6.69
C ARG A 348 6.51 -5.41 -6.19
N CYS A 349 6.60 -4.46 -5.26
CA CYS A 349 5.47 -3.62 -4.87
C CYS A 349 5.07 -2.71 -6.03
N VAL A 350 3.78 -2.64 -6.35
CA VAL A 350 3.22 -1.80 -7.43
C VAL A 350 2.59 -0.50 -6.92
N GLY A 351 2.74 -0.15 -5.64
CA GLY A 351 2.16 1.08 -5.09
C GLY A 351 0.62 1.14 -5.10
N CYS A 352 -0.07 0.00 -5.21
CA CYS A 352 -1.53 -0.02 -5.40
C CYS A 352 -2.36 0.47 -4.20
N ASN A 353 -1.78 0.47 -2.99
CA ASN A 353 -2.41 0.78 -1.70
C ASN A 353 -3.61 -0.09 -1.26
N GLN A 354 -4.17 -0.90 -2.16
CA GLN A 354 -5.41 -1.67 -1.93
C GLN A 354 -5.38 -2.56 -0.68
N GLY A 355 -4.34 -3.38 -0.52
CA GLY A 355 -4.26 -4.32 0.61
C GLY A 355 -3.61 -3.74 1.87
N CYS A 356 -2.83 -2.67 1.72
CA CYS A 356 -2.10 -2.05 2.81
C CYS A 356 -2.83 -0.80 3.30
N ASN A 357 -2.57 0.35 2.70
CA ASN A 357 -3.07 1.63 3.19
C ASN A 357 -4.61 1.72 3.19
N ASP A 358 -5.27 1.27 2.13
CA ASP A 358 -6.72 1.37 2.03
C ASP A 358 -7.41 0.52 3.10
N ILE A 359 -6.87 -0.67 3.42
CA ILE A 359 -7.36 -1.53 4.52
C ILE A 359 -7.17 -0.85 5.88
N VAL A 360 -6.05 -0.19 6.13
CA VAL A 360 -5.83 0.53 7.41
C VAL A 360 -6.92 1.60 7.65
N ALA A 361 -7.39 2.24 6.57
CA ALA A 361 -8.44 3.25 6.60
C ALA A 361 -9.86 2.68 6.65
N THR A 362 -10.05 1.36 6.48
CA THR A 362 -11.38 0.74 6.67
C THR A 362 -11.76 0.64 8.15
N LEU A 363 -13.07 0.61 8.42
CA LEU A 363 -13.60 0.36 9.76
C LEU A 363 -13.46 -1.13 10.10
N ASN A 364 -12.84 -1.41 11.24
CA ASN A 364 -12.69 -2.75 11.82
C ASN A 364 -12.13 -3.84 10.85
N PRO A 365 -11.03 -3.59 10.11
CA PRO A 365 -10.38 -4.64 9.34
C PRO A 365 -9.79 -5.72 10.24
N GLU A 366 -9.69 -6.94 9.72
CA GLU A 366 -9.01 -8.03 10.44
C GLU A 366 -7.50 -7.79 10.52
N HIS A 367 -6.85 -7.61 9.36
CA HIS A 367 -5.45 -7.22 9.21
C HIS A 367 -5.19 -6.69 7.79
N ILE A 368 -4.08 -5.97 7.58
CA ILE A 368 -3.61 -5.59 6.24
C ILE A 368 -3.16 -6.82 5.43
N THR A 369 -3.07 -6.70 4.12
CA THR A 369 -2.47 -7.71 3.24
C THR A 369 -1.71 -7.03 2.09
N CYS A 370 -1.25 -7.79 1.09
CA CYS A 370 -0.63 -7.25 -0.11
C CYS A 370 -1.17 -7.92 -1.37
N LEU A 371 -1.56 -7.11 -2.35
CA LEU A 371 -1.99 -7.58 -3.68
C LEU A 371 -0.94 -8.49 -4.33
N MET A 372 0.35 -8.23 -4.10
CA MET A 372 1.43 -9.04 -4.68
C MET A 372 1.84 -10.22 -3.79
N ASN A 373 1.49 -10.20 -2.49
CA ASN A 373 1.92 -11.20 -1.52
C ASN A 373 0.80 -11.52 -0.53
N PRO A 374 0.07 -12.64 -0.72
CA PRO A 374 -1.01 -13.03 0.17
C PRO A 374 -0.54 -13.54 1.54
N ALA A 375 0.78 -13.70 1.75
CA ALA A 375 1.37 -14.17 3.01
C ALA A 375 1.51 -13.08 4.08
N VAL A 376 1.31 -11.81 3.72
CA VAL A 376 1.40 -10.70 4.69
C VAL A 376 0.39 -10.90 5.82
N CYS A 377 0.88 -10.84 7.07
CA CYS A 377 0.12 -11.08 8.31
C CYS A 377 -0.39 -12.52 8.47
N ARG A 378 0.06 -13.43 7.60
CA ARG A 378 -0.26 -14.86 7.58
C ARG A 378 1.02 -15.68 7.41
N GLU A 379 2.14 -15.19 7.94
CA GLU A 379 3.47 -15.75 7.69
C GLU A 379 3.52 -17.24 8.06
N LYS A 380 2.86 -17.62 9.16
CA LYS A 380 2.77 -19.01 9.65
C LYS A 380 1.96 -19.95 8.74
N ASP A 381 0.97 -19.42 8.04
CA ASP A 381 0.13 -20.17 7.10
C ASP A 381 0.90 -20.52 5.82
N PHE A 382 1.87 -19.68 5.46
CA PHE A 382 2.70 -19.83 4.26
C PHE A 382 4.04 -20.52 4.52
N GLU A 383 4.31 -20.95 5.76
CA GLU A 383 5.38 -21.91 6.02
C GLU A 383 5.06 -23.23 5.31
N MET A 384 6.04 -23.78 4.58
CA MET A 384 5.83 -25.00 3.79
C MET A 384 5.59 -26.21 4.70
N LYS A 385 4.33 -26.59 4.89
CA LYS A 385 3.94 -27.70 5.78
C LYS A 385 3.83 -29.06 5.07
N GLU A 386 3.51 -29.08 3.78
CA GLU A 386 3.24 -30.33 3.03
C GLU A 386 3.93 -30.35 1.66
N VAL A 387 4.64 -31.45 1.38
CA VAL A 387 5.28 -31.73 0.10
C VAL A 387 4.33 -32.52 -0.80
N LEU A 388 3.88 -31.92 -1.90
CA LEU A 388 3.00 -32.49 -2.92
C LEU A 388 3.76 -33.41 -3.91
N ASP A 389 4.72 -34.21 -3.41
CA ASP A 389 5.75 -34.92 -4.19
C ASP A 389 5.26 -35.41 -5.55
N LYS A 390 5.65 -34.68 -6.62
CA LYS A 390 5.39 -35.00 -8.03
C LYS A 390 3.93 -35.10 -8.46
N LYS A 391 2.96 -34.60 -7.68
CA LYS A 391 1.57 -34.43 -8.15
C LYS A 391 1.58 -33.54 -9.39
N LYS A 392 1.03 -34.03 -10.50
CA LYS A 392 0.96 -33.28 -11.76
C LYS A 392 -0.24 -32.35 -11.73
N VAL A 393 0.00 -31.05 -11.80
CA VAL A 393 -1.05 -30.05 -11.81
C VAL A 393 -0.98 -29.24 -13.10
N LEU A 394 -2.09 -29.19 -13.82
CA LEU A 394 -2.25 -28.36 -15.01
C LEU A 394 -2.99 -27.08 -14.64
N ILE A 395 -2.39 -25.93 -14.92
CA ILE A 395 -3.01 -24.61 -14.71
C ILE A 395 -3.40 -24.04 -16.07
N VAL A 396 -4.66 -23.65 -16.23
CA VAL A 396 -5.20 -23.07 -17.46
C VAL A 396 -5.45 -21.59 -17.23
N GLY A 397 -4.60 -20.74 -17.79
CA GLY A 397 -4.66 -19.28 -17.66
C GLY A 397 -3.43 -18.71 -16.95
N GLY A 398 -2.71 -17.84 -17.67
CA GLY A 398 -1.49 -17.19 -17.25
C GLY A 398 -1.67 -15.83 -16.58
N GLY A 399 -2.87 -15.53 -16.06
CA GLY A 399 -3.12 -14.32 -15.25
C GLY A 399 -2.47 -14.40 -13.86
N ILE A 400 -2.60 -13.33 -13.06
CA ILE A 400 -1.98 -13.25 -11.73
C ILE A 400 -2.38 -14.41 -10.81
N ALA A 401 -3.65 -14.85 -10.83
CA ALA A 401 -4.11 -16.00 -10.06
C ALA A 401 -3.39 -17.30 -10.45
N GLY A 402 -3.27 -17.58 -11.74
CA GLY A 402 -2.56 -18.74 -12.27
C GLY A 402 -1.06 -18.70 -11.94
N ILE A 403 -0.43 -17.52 -12.04
CA ILE A 403 0.99 -17.33 -11.68
C ILE A 403 1.23 -17.60 -10.19
N VAL A 404 0.39 -17.06 -9.30
CA VAL A 404 0.50 -17.29 -7.85
C VAL A 404 0.28 -18.75 -7.51
N ALA A 405 -0.76 -19.38 -8.09
CA ALA A 405 -1.03 -20.80 -7.89
C ALA A 405 0.15 -21.67 -8.34
N ALA A 406 0.72 -21.37 -9.53
CA ALA A 406 1.88 -22.07 -10.06
C ALA A 406 3.09 -21.97 -9.14
N GLU A 407 3.37 -20.75 -8.64
CA GLU A 407 4.48 -20.50 -7.73
C GLU A 407 4.35 -21.31 -6.43
N LEU A 408 3.17 -21.27 -5.80
CA LEU A 408 2.92 -21.95 -4.53
C LEU A 408 2.93 -23.49 -4.68
N LEU A 409 2.29 -24.02 -5.73
CA LEU A 409 2.30 -25.46 -6.01
C LEU A 409 3.71 -25.97 -6.30
N TYR A 410 4.48 -25.22 -7.10
CA TYR A 410 5.86 -25.56 -7.41
C TYR A 410 6.74 -25.59 -6.15
N LYS A 411 6.62 -24.56 -5.29
CA LYS A 411 7.32 -24.52 -4.00
C LYS A 411 6.97 -25.71 -3.09
N ARG A 412 5.72 -26.19 -3.17
CA ARG A 412 5.28 -27.40 -2.46
C ARG A 412 5.71 -28.72 -3.14
N GLY A 413 6.44 -28.69 -4.26
CA GLY A 413 6.98 -29.90 -4.91
C GLY A 413 6.08 -30.55 -5.96
N ALA A 414 5.02 -29.88 -6.41
CA ALA A 414 4.19 -30.35 -7.52
C ALA A 414 4.90 -30.20 -8.88
N GLN A 415 4.55 -31.08 -9.83
CA GLN A 415 4.92 -30.92 -11.24
C GLN A 415 3.90 -30.02 -11.93
N VAL A 416 4.23 -28.74 -12.05
CA VAL A 416 3.31 -27.73 -12.59
C VAL A 416 3.54 -27.51 -14.08
N THR A 417 2.48 -27.66 -14.87
CA THR A 417 2.40 -27.14 -16.24
C THR A 417 1.36 -26.02 -16.28
N LEU A 418 1.76 -24.82 -16.70
CA LEU A 418 0.86 -23.69 -16.92
C LEU A 418 0.71 -23.46 -18.42
N ILE A 419 -0.52 -23.40 -18.90
CA ILE A 419 -0.84 -23.05 -20.28
C ILE A 419 -1.52 -21.69 -20.34
N GLU A 420 -1.20 -20.93 -21.37
CA GLU A 420 -1.73 -19.59 -21.63
C GLU A 420 -2.08 -19.46 -23.12
N LYS A 421 -3.29 -18.96 -23.40
CA LYS A 421 -3.80 -18.83 -24.77
C LYS A 421 -3.06 -17.77 -25.59
N SER A 422 -2.60 -16.70 -24.94
CA SER A 422 -1.83 -15.64 -25.57
C SER A 422 -0.34 -15.97 -25.62
N ASN A 423 0.44 -15.11 -26.26
CA ASN A 423 1.88 -15.30 -26.44
C ASN A 423 2.71 -14.99 -25.17
N MET A 424 2.10 -14.45 -24.11
CA MET A 424 2.78 -14.06 -22.89
C MET A 424 1.90 -14.24 -21.66
N LEU A 425 2.52 -14.39 -20.48
CA LEU A 425 1.80 -14.41 -19.22
C LEU A 425 1.44 -12.99 -18.75
N GLY A 426 0.50 -12.92 -17.81
CA GLY A 426 0.14 -11.73 -17.04
C GLY A 426 -1.32 -11.33 -17.16
N GLY A 427 -2.03 -11.77 -18.20
CA GLY A 427 -3.47 -11.56 -18.38
C GLY A 427 -3.90 -10.10 -18.21
N GLN A 428 -5.03 -9.88 -17.52
CA GLN A 428 -5.56 -8.53 -17.29
C GLN A 428 -4.61 -7.62 -16.48
N PHE A 429 -3.64 -8.17 -15.75
CA PHE A 429 -2.66 -7.39 -15.01
C PHE A 429 -1.73 -6.58 -15.93
N VAL A 430 -1.39 -7.13 -17.10
CA VAL A 430 -0.62 -6.42 -18.15
C VAL A 430 -1.45 -5.27 -18.71
N MET A 431 -2.71 -5.54 -19.07
CA MET A 431 -3.66 -4.53 -19.55
C MET A 431 -3.87 -3.41 -18.52
N ALA A 432 -4.02 -3.75 -17.24
CA ALA A 432 -4.19 -2.77 -16.16
C ALA A 432 -3.00 -1.80 -16.05
N GLY A 433 -1.78 -2.23 -16.43
CA GLY A 433 -0.61 -1.36 -16.45
C GLY A 433 -0.45 -0.52 -17.71
N LYS A 434 -1.33 -0.67 -18.71
CA LYS A 434 -1.39 0.20 -19.90
C LYS A 434 -2.14 1.50 -19.62
N ALA A 435 -3.00 1.51 -18.60
CA ALA A 435 -3.63 2.72 -18.12
C ALA A 435 -2.55 3.74 -17.65
N PRO A 436 -2.77 5.05 -17.85
CA PRO A 436 -1.83 6.09 -17.45
C PRO A 436 -1.35 5.93 -16.00
N ARG A 437 -0.06 6.21 -15.78
CA ARG A 437 0.65 6.07 -14.48
C ARG A 437 0.71 4.67 -13.86
N LYS A 438 0.14 3.63 -14.47
CA LYS A 438 0.14 2.26 -13.91
C LYS A 438 1.21 1.32 -14.48
N ALA A 439 2.21 1.84 -15.18
CA ALA A 439 3.24 1.05 -15.86
C ALA A 439 3.96 0.03 -14.93
N GLU A 440 4.03 0.30 -13.63
CA GLU A 440 4.62 -0.63 -12.65
C GLU A 440 3.93 -1.99 -12.58
N PHE A 441 2.63 -2.07 -12.93
CA PHE A 441 1.92 -3.35 -13.02
C PHE A 441 2.54 -4.28 -14.06
N ILE A 442 2.91 -3.75 -15.23
CA ILE A 442 3.55 -4.52 -16.32
C ILE A 442 4.91 -5.03 -15.83
N THR A 443 5.76 -4.14 -15.31
CA THR A 443 7.09 -4.50 -14.83
C THR A 443 7.02 -5.59 -13.74
N ALA A 444 6.07 -5.48 -12.81
CA ALA A 444 5.92 -6.45 -11.73
C ALA A 444 5.44 -7.82 -12.24
N ILE A 445 4.43 -7.87 -13.11
CA ILE A 445 3.88 -9.14 -13.59
C ILE A 445 4.80 -9.86 -14.55
N GLU A 446 5.48 -9.13 -15.44
CA GLU A 446 6.48 -9.72 -16.33
C GLU A 446 7.67 -10.29 -15.56
N SER A 447 8.12 -9.58 -14.52
CA SER A 447 9.17 -10.08 -13.62
C SER A 447 8.74 -11.38 -12.94
N ARG A 448 7.50 -11.44 -12.43
CA ARG A 448 6.97 -12.62 -11.76
C ARG A 448 6.73 -13.79 -12.73
N ALA A 449 6.29 -13.52 -13.95
CA ALA A 449 6.17 -14.50 -15.02
C ALA A 449 7.52 -15.16 -15.35
N ARG A 450 8.56 -14.33 -15.55
CA ARG A 450 9.94 -14.83 -15.76
C ARG A 450 10.45 -15.61 -14.55
N GLN A 451 10.09 -15.18 -13.33
CA GLN A 451 10.48 -15.89 -12.11
C GLN A 451 9.93 -17.31 -12.08
N ILE A 452 8.63 -17.53 -12.34
CA ILE A 452 8.06 -18.88 -12.29
C ILE A 452 8.68 -19.81 -13.35
N GLN A 453 9.05 -19.27 -14.52
CA GLN A 453 9.76 -20.01 -15.55
C GLN A 453 11.17 -20.40 -15.09
N ARG A 454 11.92 -19.46 -14.50
CA ARG A 454 13.29 -19.72 -14.00
C ARG A 454 13.33 -20.76 -12.88
N VAL A 455 12.36 -20.75 -11.97
CA VAL A 455 12.34 -21.72 -10.87
C VAL A 455 11.99 -23.13 -11.35
N GLY A 456 11.40 -23.28 -12.54
CA GLY A 456 11.19 -24.58 -13.18
C GLY A 456 9.74 -24.94 -13.50
N VAL A 457 8.78 -24.01 -13.40
CA VAL A 457 7.41 -24.24 -13.89
C VAL A 457 7.43 -24.38 -15.41
N LYS A 458 6.85 -25.45 -15.96
CA LYS A 458 6.69 -25.61 -17.41
C LYS A 458 5.59 -24.65 -17.88
N VAL A 459 5.94 -23.68 -18.73
CA VAL A 459 5.01 -22.69 -19.26
C VAL A 459 4.85 -22.87 -20.77
N CYS A 460 3.61 -23.03 -21.24
CA CYS A 460 3.26 -23.13 -22.67
C CYS A 460 2.33 -21.98 -23.06
N CYS A 461 2.88 -20.93 -23.69
CA CYS A 461 2.09 -19.87 -24.32
C CYS A 461 1.50 -20.33 -25.66
N ASN A 462 0.56 -19.55 -26.22
CA ASN A 462 -0.18 -19.87 -27.45
C ASN A 462 -0.84 -21.26 -27.40
N THR A 463 -1.28 -21.67 -26.21
CA THR A 463 -1.77 -23.03 -25.95
C THR A 463 -3.12 -22.95 -25.23
N THR A 464 -4.13 -23.58 -25.81
CA THR A 464 -5.44 -23.79 -25.18
C THR A 464 -5.57 -25.22 -24.68
N LEU A 465 -6.52 -25.46 -23.77
CA LEU A 465 -6.81 -26.80 -23.30
C LEU A 465 -7.46 -27.61 -24.43
N THR A 466 -6.91 -28.78 -24.73
CA THR A 466 -7.50 -29.74 -25.68
C THR A 466 -7.46 -31.15 -25.10
N GLU A 467 -8.27 -32.04 -25.68
CA GLU A 467 -8.28 -33.46 -25.32
C GLU A 467 -6.89 -34.12 -25.52
N ASP A 468 -6.20 -33.81 -26.62
CA ASP A 468 -4.85 -34.32 -26.90
C ASP A 468 -3.85 -33.88 -25.82
N LEU A 469 -3.91 -32.62 -25.39
CA LEU A 469 -3.03 -32.09 -24.36
C LEU A 469 -3.28 -32.74 -23.00
N LEU A 470 -4.55 -33.01 -22.66
CA LEU A 470 -4.90 -33.76 -21.45
C LEU A 470 -4.32 -35.18 -21.49
N ASN A 471 -4.40 -35.85 -22.64
CA ASN A 471 -3.84 -37.19 -22.83
C ASN A 471 -2.30 -37.21 -22.77
N GLU A 472 -1.64 -36.13 -23.20
CA GLU A 472 -0.18 -35.97 -23.10
C GLU A 472 0.26 -35.75 -21.64
N ILE A 473 -0.33 -34.77 -20.96
CA ILE A 473 0.09 -34.35 -19.62
C ILE A 473 -0.32 -35.37 -18.56
N LYS A 474 -1.55 -35.90 -18.68
CA LYS A 474 -2.24 -36.73 -17.68
C LYS A 474 -2.18 -36.11 -16.29
N PRO A 475 -2.76 -34.89 -16.12
CA PRO A 475 -2.71 -34.20 -14.84
C PRO A 475 -3.54 -34.94 -13.80
N ASN A 476 -3.11 -34.87 -12.54
CA ASN A 476 -3.92 -35.33 -11.41
C ASN A 476 -5.04 -34.34 -11.07
N GLU A 477 -4.80 -33.06 -11.36
CA GLU A 477 -5.71 -31.97 -11.03
C GLU A 477 -5.54 -30.81 -12.02
N ILE A 478 -6.62 -30.10 -12.29
CA ILE A 478 -6.65 -28.90 -13.13
C ILE A 478 -7.06 -27.67 -12.31
N ILE A 479 -6.35 -26.56 -12.48
CA ILE A 479 -6.74 -25.26 -11.94
C ILE A 479 -7.13 -24.34 -13.09
N PHE A 480 -8.40 -23.97 -13.16
CA PHE A 480 -8.92 -23.00 -14.12
C PHE A 480 -8.76 -21.58 -13.57
N ALA A 481 -7.86 -20.82 -14.19
CA ALA A 481 -7.57 -19.41 -13.93
C ALA A 481 -7.80 -18.56 -15.19
N VAL A 482 -8.84 -18.88 -15.95
CA VAL A 482 -9.12 -18.32 -17.30
C VAL A 482 -9.61 -16.87 -17.30
N GLY A 483 -9.78 -16.25 -16.13
CA GLY A 483 -10.17 -14.85 -15.98
C GLY A 483 -11.60 -14.54 -16.45
N ALA A 484 -11.80 -13.29 -16.88
CA ALA A 484 -13.08 -12.73 -17.29
C ALA A 484 -12.96 -11.93 -18.59
N SER A 485 -14.10 -11.64 -19.22
CA SER A 485 -14.22 -10.82 -20.43
C SER A 485 -15.18 -9.64 -20.22
N PRO A 486 -15.03 -8.53 -20.98
CA PRO A 486 -15.91 -7.37 -20.89
C PRO A 486 -17.40 -7.71 -21.06
N ILE A 487 -18.27 -7.03 -20.32
CA ILE A 487 -19.71 -7.10 -20.52
C ILE A 487 -20.11 -6.20 -21.69
N ILE A 488 -20.86 -6.77 -22.64
CA ILE A 488 -21.54 -6.03 -23.70
C ILE A 488 -23.02 -5.92 -23.31
N PRO A 489 -23.58 -4.71 -23.11
CA PRO A 489 -24.98 -4.55 -22.74
C PRO A 489 -25.90 -4.93 -23.91
N ASN A 490 -27.06 -5.51 -23.61
CA ASN A 490 -28.07 -5.84 -24.61
C ASN A 490 -28.93 -4.60 -24.93
N ILE A 491 -28.35 -3.66 -25.69
CA ILE A 491 -29.01 -2.45 -26.19
C ILE A 491 -28.96 -2.42 -27.72
N PRO A 492 -29.94 -1.80 -28.41
CA PRO A 492 -29.86 -1.67 -29.86
C PRO A 492 -28.62 -0.88 -30.27
N GLY A 493 -27.93 -1.36 -31.32
CA GLY A 493 -26.70 -0.75 -31.82
C GLY A 493 -25.40 -1.16 -31.12
N ASN A 494 -25.44 -2.08 -30.14
CA ASN A 494 -24.25 -2.55 -29.41
C ASN A 494 -23.19 -3.28 -30.25
N ASN A 495 -23.49 -3.66 -31.49
CA ASN A 495 -22.64 -4.41 -32.40
C ASN A 495 -22.22 -3.61 -33.64
N ARG A 496 -22.42 -2.29 -33.63
CA ARG A 496 -22.02 -1.41 -34.72
C ARG A 496 -20.49 -1.33 -34.80
N HIS A 497 -19.99 -0.93 -35.97
CA HIS A 497 -18.56 -0.89 -36.27
C HIS A 497 -17.77 0.13 -35.42
N ASN A 498 -18.45 1.14 -34.85
CA ASN A 498 -17.86 2.18 -34.00
C ASN A 498 -18.02 1.90 -32.50
N VAL A 499 -18.35 0.66 -32.13
CA VAL A 499 -18.55 0.23 -30.74
C VAL A 499 -17.44 -0.73 -30.34
N TYR A 500 -16.78 -0.40 -29.24
CA TYR A 500 -15.58 -1.09 -28.77
C TYR A 500 -15.71 -1.54 -27.32
N LYS A 501 -14.91 -2.53 -26.93
CA LYS A 501 -14.74 -2.93 -25.53
C LYS A 501 -13.55 -2.20 -24.93
N PHE A 502 -13.57 -1.95 -23.63
CA PHE A 502 -12.47 -1.29 -22.93
C PHE A 502 -11.11 -2.00 -23.11
N ASP A 503 -11.12 -3.33 -23.23
CA ASP A 503 -9.90 -4.13 -23.36
C ASP A 503 -9.23 -3.95 -24.73
N ASP A 504 -10.00 -3.75 -25.80
CA ASP A 504 -9.46 -3.43 -27.12
C ASP A 504 -8.72 -2.09 -27.10
N ILE A 505 -9.19 -1.15 -26.27
CA ILE A 505 -8.60 0.19 -26.12
C ILE A 505 -7.33 0.14 -25.29
N LEU A 506 -7.40 -0.42 -24.07
CA LEU A 506 -6.26 -0.44 -23.14
C LEU A 506 -5.12 -1.33 -23.63
N ASN A 507 -5.42 -2.41 -24.37
CA ASN A 507 -4.36 -3.20 -25.02
C ASN A 507 -3.74 -2.48 -26.24
N GLY A 508 -4.33 -1.36 -26.67
CA GLY A 508 -3.84 -0.56 -27.79
C GLY A 508 -4.14 -1.18 -29.16
N TYR A 509 -5.08 -2.12 -29.25
CA TYR A 509 -5.51 -2.69 -30.52
C TYR A 509 -6.30 -1.68 -31.35
N ILE A 510 -7.09 -0.84 -30.68
CA ILE A 510 -7.95 0.15 -31.29
C ILE A 510 -7.72 1.49 -30.59
N LEU A 511 -7.59 2.55 -31.38
CA LEU A 511 -7.69 3.94 -30.93
C LEU A 511 -8.90 4.57 -31.61
N PRO A 512 -10.04 4.72 -30.91
CA PRO A 512 -11.26 5.29 -31.48
C PRO A 512 -11.02 6.71 -32.01
N GLU A 513 -11.76 7.08 -33.05
CA GLU A 513 -11.71 8.40 -33.67
C GLU A 513 -12.93 9.25 -33.26
N GLY A 514 -12.81 10.56 -33.45
CA GLY A 514 -13.88 11.51 -33.14
C GLY A 514 -14.17 11.63 -31.63
N LYS A 515 -15.41 11.99 -31.32
CA LYS A 515 -15.95 12.07 -29.96
C LYS A 515 -16.24 10.68 -29.42
N VAL A 516 -15.68 10.35 -28.27
CA VAL A 516 -15.77 9.01 -27.69
C VAL A 516 -16.65 9.03 -26.46
N ALA A 517 -17.78 8.33 -26.51
CA ALA A 517 -18.58 8.07 -25.32
C ALA A 517 -18.07 6.81 -24.60
N VAL A 518 -17.68 6.95 -23.33
CA VAL A 518 -17.31 5.84 -22.46
C VAL A 518 -18.49 5.52 -21.56
N ILE A 519 -19.08 4.33 -21.75
CA ILE A 519 -20.24 3.87 -20.98
C ILE A 519 -19.73 3.10 -19.76
N GLY A 520 -19.98 3.66 -18.57
CA GLY A 520 -19.44 3.24 -17.28
C GLY A 520 -18.35 4.19 -16.80
N GLY A 521 -18.57 4.82 -15.66
CA GLY A 521 -17.67 5.75 -14.96
C GLY A 521 -16.99 5.16 -13.72
N GLY A 522 -17.03 3.83 -13.54
CA GLY A 522 -16.25 3.14 -12.51
C GLY A 522 -14.74 3.13 -12.79
N LEU A 523 -13.97 2.38 -11.98
CA LEU A 523 -12.49 2.33 -12.06
C LEU A 523 -11.94 2.13 -13.48
N VAL A 524 -12.44 1.12 -14.22
CA VAL A 524 -11.99 0.83 -15.59
C VAL A 524 -12.41 1.93 -16.55
N GLY A 525 -13.62 2.46 -16.40
CA GLY A 525 -14.14 3.55 -17.22
C GLY A 525 -13.30 4.81 -17.15
N LEU A 526 -12.90 5.20 -15.93
CA LEU A 526 -11.97 6.32 -15.75
C LEU A 526 -10.58 6.02 -16.32
N GLU A 527 -10.04 4.81 -16.11
CA GLU A 527 -8.73 4.44 -16.68
C GLU A 527 -8.73 4.47 -18.22
N VAL A 528 -9.82 4.03 -18.87
CA VAL A 528 -10.02 4.13 -20.32
C VAL A 528 -10.13 5.57 -20.78
N SER A 529 -10.96 6.36 -20.08
CA SER A 529 -11.19 7.76 -20.40
C SER A 529 -9.90 8.56 -20.34
N GLU A 530 -9.09 8.32 -19.31
CA GLU A 530 -7.78 8.93 -19.15
C GLU A 530 -6.80 8.48 -20.24
N TYR A 531 -6.79 7.19 -20.57
CA TYR A 531 -5.97 6.64 -21.66
C TYR A 531 -6.28 7.32 -23.00
N LEU A 532 -7.57 7.54 -23.29
CA LEU A 532 -8.05 8.22 -24.49
C LEU A 532 -7.71 9.72 -24.48
N LYS A 533 -7.93 10.41 -23.34
CA LYS A 533 -7.56 11.83 -23.16
C LYS A 533 -6.07 12.06 -23.39
N SER A 534 -5.20 11.21 -22.84
CA SER A 534 -3.75 11.28 -23.05
C SER A 534 -3.31 11.11 -24.51
N ARG A 535 -4.24 10.70 -25.40
CA ARG A 535 -4.07 10.53 -26.85
C ARG A 535 -4.93 11.52 -27.65
N ASN A 536 -5.30 12.64 -27.04
CA ASN A 536 -6.03 13.75 -27.67
C ASN A 536 -7.39 13.31 -28.23
N ARG A 537 -8.13 12.49 -27.48
CA ARG A 537 -9.54 12.18 -27.79
C ARG A 537 -10.46 13.00 -26.91
N GLU A 538 -11.54 13.50 -27.50
CA GLU A 538 -12.65 14.13 -26.79
C GLU A 538 -13.49 13.01 -26.17
N VAL A 539 -13.64 13.02 -24.85
CA VAL A 539 -14.29 11.94 -24.10
C VAL A 539 -15.49 12.49 -23.34
N THR A 540 -16.61 11.78 -23.46
CA THR A 540 -17.79 11.95 -22.61
C THR A 540 -17.99 10.66 -21.80
N VAL A 541 -18.13 10.76 -20.48
CA VAL A 541 -18.38 9.61 -19.60
C VAL A 541 -19.86 9.54 -19.26
N ILE A 542 -20.46 8.37 -19.47
CA ILE A 542 -21.86 8.10 -19.13
C ILE A 542 -21.90 7.09 -17.99
N GLU A 543 -22.34 7.53 -16.81
CA GLU A 543 -22.46 6.71 -15.59
C GLU A 543 -23.91 6.64 -15.14
N MET A 544 -24.40 5.41 -14.97
CA MET A 544 -25.78 5.16 -14.54
C MET A 544 -25.98 5.40 -13.04
N LEU A 545 -24.89 5.38 -12.26
CA LEU A 545 -24.90 5.65 -10.83
C LEU A 545 -24.76 7.15 -10.53
N GLU A 546 -24.96 7.51 -9.26
CA GLU A 546 -24.90 8.89 -8.78
C GLU A 546 -23.49 9.48 -8.72
N GLU A 547 -22.45 8.64 -8.82
CA GLU A 547 -21.06 9.08 -8.80
C GLU A 547 -20.16 8.28 -9.75
N VAL A 548 -19.06 8.91 -10.16
CA VAL A 548 -17.96 8.26 -10.88
C VAL A 548 -16.81 7.88 -9.95
N GLY A 549 -15.96 6.97 -10.40
CA GLY A 549 -14.78 6.53 -9.67
C GLY A 549 -15.10 5.62 -8.48
N ALA A 550 -16.31 5.06 -8.44
CA ALA A 550 -16.70 4.06 -7.46
C ALA A 550 -15.65 2.94 -7.41
N GLY A 551 -15.13 2.69 -6.19
CA GLY A 551 -14.11 1.68 -5.94
C GLY A 551 -12.65 2.14 -6.04
N LEU A 552 -12.36 3.39 -6.42
CA LEU A 552 -11.01 3.96 -6.25
C LEU A 552 -10.70 4.15 -4.76
N GLY A 553 -9.53 3.68 -4.32
CA GLY A 553 -9.01 4.02 -2.98
C GLY A 553 -8.79 5.53 -2.85
N SER A 554 -8.93 6.07 -1.64
CA SER A 554 -8.94 7.51 -1.37
C SER A 554 -7.72 8.24 -1.97
N ALA A 555 -6.52 7.71 -1.76
CA ALA A 555 -5.28 8.29 -2.29
C ALA A 555 -5.27 8.32 -3.83
N ARG A 556 -5.75 7.26 -4.49
CA ARG A 556 -5.85 7.24 -5.96
C ARG A 556 -6.92 8.20 -6.46
N ARG A 557 -8.06 8.28 -5.78
CA ARG A 557 -9.16 9.20 -6.12
C ARG A 557 -8.66 10.65 -6.12
N ILE A 558 -7.94 11.07 -5.07
CA ILE A 558 -7.36 12.41 -4.97
C ILE A 558 -6.43 12.72 -6.15
N MET A 559 -5.63 11.75 -6.59
CA MET A 559 -4.68 11.93 -7.70
C MET A 559 -5.32 11.83 -9.09
N THR A 560 -6.46 11.13 -9.21
CA THR A 560 -7.08 10.82 -10.50
C THR A 560 -8.18 11.80 -10.86
N MET A 561 -9.03 12.19 -9.89
CA MET A 561 -10.21 13.03 -10.16
C MET A 561 -9.91 14.42 -10.74
N PRO A 562 -8.81 15.11 -10.39
CA PRO A 562 -8.47 16.39 -11.03
C PRO A 562 -8.32 16.31 -12.56
N GLU A 563 -7.96 15.13 -13.09
CA GLU A 563 -7.88 14.92 -14.54
C GLU A 563 -9.25 14.95 -15.24
N PHE A 564 -10.34 14.89 -14.47
CA PHE A 564 -11.72 14.82 -14.97
C PHE A 564 -12.52 16.11 -14.77
N GLU A 565 -11.94 17.17 -14.18
CA GLU A 565 -12.64 18.46 -13.98
C GLU A 565 -13.12 19.12 -15.28
N ASN A 566 -12.45 18.83 -16.40
CA ASN A 566 -12.80 19.35 -17.73
C ASN A 566 -13.31 18.26 -18.69
N VAL A 567 -13.77 17.12 -18.16
CA VAL A 567 -14.37 16.03 -18.93
C VAL A 567 -15.89 16.14 -18.79
N ASP A 568 -16.61 15.94 -19.89
CA ASP A 568 -18.07 15.90 -19.87
C ASP A 568 -18.52 14.58 -19.22
N ILE A 569 -19.15 14.67 -18.05
CA ILE A 569 -19.56 13.51 -17.24
C ILE A 569 -21.05 13.61 -16.95
N HIS A 570 -21.80 12.59 -17.36
CA HIS A 570 -23.22 12.45 -17.10
C HIS A 570 -23.45 11.32 -16.10
N ILE A 571 -23.78 11.66 -14.85
CA ILE A 571 -24.18 10.73 -13.78
C ILE A 571 -25.70 10.49 -13.80
N ASN A 572 -26.19 9.46 -13.12
CA ASN A 572 -27.60 9.04 -13.15
C ASN A 572 -28.14 8.89 -14.59
N THR A 573 -27.26 8.53 -15.51
CA THR A 573 -27.50 8.55 -16.96
C THR A 573 -27.24 7.18 -17.55
N LYS A 574 -28.26 6.57 -18.13
CA LYS A 574 -28.18 5.22 -18.71
C LYS A 574 -28.17 5.28 -20.22
N CYS A 575 -27.13 4.75 -20.87
CA CYS A 575 -27.17 4.53 -22.33
C CYS A 575 -28.14 3.39 -22.67
N ILE A 576 -29.11 3.67 -23.54
CA ILE A 576 -30.17 2.72 -23.91
C ILE A 576 -30.14 2.32 -25.39
N GLU A 577 -29.48 3.08 -26.26
CA GLU A 577 -29.35 2.80 -27.69
C GLU A 577 -28.14 3.53 -28.30
N ILE A 578 -27.57 2.97 -29.37
CA ILE A 578 -26.49 3.57 -30.16
C ILE A 578 -26.93 3.71 -31.63
N ILE A 579 -26.99 4.94 -32.13
CA ILE A 579 -27.47 5.27 -33.48
C ILE A 579 -26.44 6.12 -34.22
N ASN A 580 -25.81 5.57 -35.26
CA ASN A 580 -24.84 6.30 -36.08
C ASN A 580 -23.72 6.97 -35.26
N THR A 581 -23.74 8.29 -35.18
CA THR A 581 -22.78 9.17 -34.48
C THR A 581 -23.36 9.74 -33.18
N ASP A 582 -24.36 9.07 -32.62
CA ASP A 582 -25.08 9.48 -31.43
C ASP A 582 -25.36 8.28 -30.52
N ILE A 583 -25.47 8.55 -29.23
CA ILE A 583 -26.04 7.63 -28.24
C ILE A 583 -27.34 8.22 -27.69
N THR A 584 -28.35 7.36 -27.53
CA THR A 584 -29.55 7.71 -26.78
C THR A 584 -29.33 7.34 -25.32
N VAL A 585 -29.51 8.31 -24.42
CA VAL A 585 -29.43 8.13 -22.98
C VAL A 585 -30.76 8.42 -22.30
N GLU A 586 -30.99 7.76 -21.18
CA GLU A 586 -32.14 7.95 -20.31
C GLU A 586 -31.68 8.58 -18.99
N VAL A 587 -32.31 9.70 -18.62
CA VAL A 587 -32.11 10.42 -17.35
C VAL A 587 -33.48 10.66 -16.73
N ASN A 588 -33.72 10.13 -15.52
CA ASN A 588 -35.02 10.25 -14.84
C ASN A 588 -36.24 9.81 -15.69
N GLY A 589 -36.05 8.87 -16.62
CA GLY A 589 -37.09 8.38 -17.53
C GLY A 589 -37.30 9.23 -18.79
N GLU A 590 -36.56 10.34 -18.95
CA GLU A 590 -36.55 11.14 -20.17
C GLU A 590 -35.39 10.72 -21.08
N GLN A 591 -35.64 10.64 -22.39
CA GLN A 591 -34.63 10.23 -23.37
C GLN A 591 -34.03 11.45 -24.07
N THR A 592 -32.70 11.49 -24.15
CA THR A 592 -31.96 12.53 -24.87
C THR A 592 -30.84 11.92 -25.70
N SER A 593 -30.38 12.65 -26.73
CA SER A 593 -29.30 12.21 -27.62
C SER A 593 -28.01 12.95 -27.29
N ILE A 594 -26.91 12.22 -27.21
CA ILE A 594 -25.55 12.78 -27.01
C ILE A 594 -24.69 12.39 -28.22
N PRO A 595 -24.02 13.35 -28.88
CA PRO A 595 -23.10 13.05 -29.98
C PRO A 595 -21.92 12.17 -29.53
N ALA A 596 -21.69 11.07 -30.26
CA ALA A 596 -20.60 10.13 -30.03
C ALA A 596 -20.24 9.42 -31.36
N ASP A 597 -19.11 9.80 -31.96
CA ASP A 597 -18.58 9.14 -33.16
C ASP A 597 -18.15 7.71 -32.86
N SER A 598 -17.70 7.44 -31.63
CA SER A 598 -17.30 6.13 -31.14
C SER A 598 -17.86 5.87 -29.74
N VAL A 599 -18.13 4.60 -29.42
CA VAL A 599 -18.61 4.17 -28.10
C VAL A 599 -17.70 3.10 -27.51
N VAL A 600 -17.37 3.20 -26.23
CA VAL A 600 -16.58 2.20 -25.50
C VAL A 600 -17.36 1.70 -24.30
N PHE A 601 -17.60 0.39 -24.23
CA PHE A 601 -18.21 -0.24 -23.06
C PHE A 601 -17.17 -0.53 -21.98
N ALA A 602 -17.38 0.03 -20.79
CA ALA A 602 -16.57 -0.13 -19.58
C ALA A 602 -17.43 -0.46 -18.34
N ILE A 603 -18.52 -1.20 -18.54
CA ILE A 603 -19.53 -1.53 -17.51
C ILE A 603 -19.23 -2.81 -16.71
N GLY A 604 -17.96 -3.18 -16.58
CA GLY A 604 -17.50 -4.38 -15.86
C GLY A 604 -17.25 -5.59 -16.77
N SER A 605 -17.08 -6.75 -16.14
CA SER A 605 -16.68 -8.01 -16.79
C SER A 605 -17.47 -9.20 -16.24
N ARG A 606 -17.54 -10.28 -17.02
CA ARG A 606 -18.15 -11.56 -16.65
C ARG A 606 -17.10 -12.67 -16.72
N SER A 607 -17.15 -13.60 -15.77
CA SER A 607 -16.31 -14.80 -15.79
C SER A 607 -16.40 -15.52 -17.13
N ASN A 608 -15.26 -15.98 -17.63
CA ASN A 608 -15.22 -16.73 -18.88
C ASN A 608 -15.94 -18.07 -18.72
N ASP A 609 -16.65 -18.48 -19.76
CA ASP A 609 -17.33 -19.78 -19.79
C ASP A 609 -16.30 -20.91 -19.74
N LEU A 610 -16.62 -21.94 -18.95
CA LEU A 610 -15.81 -23.13 -18.72
C LEU A 610 -16.60 -24.42 -18.99
N THR A 611 -17.76 -24.31 -19.64
CA THR A 611 -18.66 -25.47 -19.85
C THR A 611 -17.93 -26.60 -20.59
N SER A 612 -17.28 -26.30 -21.72
CA SER A 612 -16.51 -27.29 -22.49
C SER A 612 -15.36 -27.92 -21.71
N GLU A 613 -14.63 -27.12 -20.94
CA GLU A 613 -13.48 -27.55 -20.16
C GLU A 613 -13.89 -28.43 -18.98
N LYS A 614 -15.04 -28.13 -18.35
CA LYS A 614 -15.62 -28.96 -17.27
C LYS A 614 -16.12 -30.29 -17.81
N GLU A 615 -16.78 -30.30 -18.95
CA GLU A 615 -17.19 -31.54 -19.63
C GLU A 615 -15.97 -32.44 -19.95
N LEU A 616 -14.84 -31.84 -20.35
CA LEU A 616 -13.58 -32.59 -20.52
C LEU A 616 -13.06 -33.17 -19.19
N CYS A 617 -13.09 -32.41 -18.10
CA CYS A 617 -12.71 -32.92 -16.78
C CYS A 617 -13.58 -34.11 -16.35
N ASP A 618 -14.91 -34.01 -16.55
CA ASP A 618 -15.87 -35.06 -16.22
C ASP A 618 -15.63 -36.32 -17.05
N LYS A 619 -15.41 -36.15 -18.37
CA LYS A 619 -15.09 -37.24 -19.31
C LYS A 619 -13.85 -38.04 -18.89
N TYR A 620 -12.84 -37.36 -18.35
CA TYR A 620 -11.56 -37.96 -17.94
C TYR A 620 -11.45 -38.25 -16.43
N ASN A 621 -12.50 -37.96 -15.66
CA ASN A 621 -12.52 -38.07 -14.20
C ASN A 621 -11.34 -37.34 -13.52
N ILE A 622 -11.07 -36.11 -13.94
CA ILE A 622 -10.00 -35.25 -13.40
C ILE A 622 -10.61 -34.20 -12.47
N SER A 623 -10.11 -34.13 -11.24
CA SER A 623 -10.53 -33.09 -10.29
C SER A 623 -10.09 -31.70 -10.75
N TYR A 624 -10.91 -30.69 -10.49
CA TYR A 624 -10.57 -29.31 -10.85
C TYR A 624 -11.00 -28.29 -9.80
N HIS A 625 -10.30 -27.15 -9.82
CA HIS A 625 -10.65 -25.94 -9.09
C HIS A 625 -10.77 -24.76 -10.03
N VAL A 626 -11.63 -23.79 -9.71
CA VAL A 626 -11.76 -22.53 -10.45
C VAL A 626 -11.34 -21.39 -9.53
N ILE A 627 -10.44 -20.53 -10.00
CA ILE A 627 -9.86 -19.43 -9.21
C ILE A 627 -9.81 -18.11 -9.98
N GLY A 628 -9.67 -17.02 -9.23
CA GLY A 628 -9.65 -15.66 -9.73
C GLY A 628 -10.98 -15.25 -10.36
N ASP A 629 -10.90 -14.37 -11.35
CA ASP A 629 -12.11 -13.85 -12.00
C ASP A 629 -12.88 -14.92 -12.78
N ALA A 630 -12.27 -16.09 -13.06
CA ALA A 630 -12.98 -17.24 -13.61
C ALA A 630 -14.02 -17.83 -12.63
N ASN A 631 -13.76 -17.74 -11.33
CA ASN A 631 -14.71 -18.17 -10.30
C ASN A 631 -15.74 -17.07 -10.01
N LYS A 632 -15.25 -15.86 -9.72
CA LYS A 632 -16.11 -14.69 -9.53
C LYS A 632 -15.28 -13.42 -9.74
N VAL A 633 -15.75 -12.57 -10.66
CA VAL A 633 -15.09 -11.32 -11.03
C VAL A 633 -14.95 -10.39 -9.83
N ARG A 634 -13.71 -10.02 -9.49
CA ARG A 634 -13.36 -9.12 -8.37
C ARG A 634 -12.09 -8.33 -8.72
N ARG A 635 -11.31 -7.89 -7.71
CA ARG A 635 -10.03 -7.19 -7.94
C ARG A 635 -8.89 -8.20 -7.94
N ALA A 636 -7.74 -7.77 -8.48
CA ALA A 636 -6.53 -8.62 -8.52
C ALA A 636 -6.08 -9.11 -7.14
N ILE A 637 -6.27 -8.31 -6.09
CA ILE A 637 -5.99 -8.70 -4.69
C ILE A 637 -6.82 -9.92 -4.25
N ASP A 638 -8.10 -9.97 -4.64
CA ASP A 638 -8.99 -11.08 -4.33
C ASP A 638 -8.59 -12.34 -5.11
N ALA A 639 -8.21 -12.17 -6.38
CA ALA A 639 -7.77 -13.27 -7.22
C ALA A 639 -6.46 -13.91 -6.70
N VAL A 640 -5.56 -13.09 -6.14
CA VAL A 640 -4.32 -13.55 -5.51
C VAL A 640 -4.59 -14.28 -4.19
N ALA A 641 -5.48 -13.73 -3.35
CA ALA A 641 -5.87 -14.36 -2.09
C ALA A 641 -6.58 -15.70 -2.32
N GLU A 642 -7.54 -15.76 -3.25
CA GLU A 642 -8.27 -16.98 -3.58
C GLU A 642 -7.35 -18.06 -4.14
N ALA A 643 -6.42 -17.70 -5.05
CA ALA A 643 -5.42 -18.62 -5.57
C ALA A 643 -4.57 -19.24 -4.46
N ALA A 644 -4.11 -18.41 -3.51
CA ALA A 644 -3.33 -18.91 -2.38
C ALA A 644 -4.15 -19.79 -1.44
N ASN A 645 -5.37 -19.39 -1.08
CA ASN A 645 -6.24 -20.16 -0.20
C ASN A 645 -6.57 -21.53 -0.78
N VAL A 646 -6.93 -21.61 -2.07
CA VAL A 646 -7.20 -22.88 -2.74
C VAL A 646 -5.97 -23.78 -2.74
N VAL A 647 -4.79 -23.26 -3.11
CA VAL A 647 -3.56 -24.06 -3.12
C VAL A 647 -3.18 -24.52 -1.70
N LEU A 648 -3.43 -23.70 -0.68
CA LEU A 648 -3.10 -24.01 0.71
C LEU A 648 -4.18 -24.85 1.43
N GLY A 649 -5.32 -25.13 0.79
CA GLY A 649 -6.43 -25.86 1.40
C GLY A 649 -7.13 -25.07 2.51
N MET A 650 -7.08 -23.75 2.44
CA MET A 650 -7.70 -22.83 3.40
C MET A 650 -9.13 -22.51 2.95
N LYS A 651 -10.04 -22.39 3.92
CA LYS A 651 -11.45 -22.07 3.68
C LYS A 651 -11.68 -20.57 3.58
#